data_AF-A0A0N4X1J9-F1
#
_entry.id   AF-A0A0N4X1J9-F1
#
_cell.length_a   1.000
_cell.length_b   1.000
_cell.length_c   1.000
_cell.angle_alpha   90.00
_cell.angle_beta   90.00
_cell.angle_gamma   90.00
#
_symmetry.space_group_name_H-M   'P 1'
#
loop_
_entity.id
_entity.type
_entity.pdbx_description
1 polymer ?
#
loop_
_entity_poly.entity_id
_entity_poly.type
_entity_poly.pdbx_seq_one_letter_code
_entity_poly.pdbx_strand_id
1 'polypeptide(L)'
;MNSLGTPLYSLSAQRYSIQKRETKKSIRREIRMLSAEERQKLWNAMNALKETKIDNITVWDLHTLVHYPDSAPGAHWGPAFLPWHREFLRQFEVALQNEDPSVSLPYWDSTLDQGLPEPSDSVMWSDELLGNGNGYVKTGPFKNWDTNVLMPLSQIPVKKLYRSTGGREQDRLLTPRDIEWITSRKNYSQLTFCHDKTFESMHGLSHVWVGGFMFVIRVSPNDPMFYLHHAFVDYLWEQFRRKQQTPEQRETQWAKDTCNSLHGYDEQMKPFRLQNRDGLSNQYTNECYRYDYEPVRHCNASKPDCDSPYYWCDMRAWRCRSKVVLGGNCTGFEGTGICYNSASLQNRCQLPPRLLQSMRSRKSADPPTGDYVWTKTLLIDQNGKGVHDDLAHVKIMNQITGENSTAYLQSEPQYPEIDGIIYLPIPKPRAGMIQEVSLEARDGFGRYCQAHCYNETEERYQVCQPKMKVGIRAESSSPLSYTHSMTSRRFLDVDLSVHPRQVVISAPFIVFACSRKLMTSTMITSLAENTRPPSSREPYVWFRVAVHKKCYTSCFQIEVAPTSGKKWSSLVRKAASPFDPNLVFVQAPNPEISSGGGVQVTVSILEDGTRIKCTTKCTQKDGSVHDCNGTVDLHSDPALSQEDVFTTDQGALHLLGWNMRGHPAQWRHKVPYLSFTC
;
A
#
# COMPACT_ATOMS: atom_id res chain seq x y z
N MET A 1 36.54 21.89 -62.33
CA MET A 1 35.23 21.96 -61.63
C MET A 1 34.67 20.55 -61.50
N ASN A 2 34.79 19.97 -60.30
CA ASN A 2 33.91 19.05 -59.54
C ASN A 2 33.12 17.94 -60.27
N SER A 3 33.40 16.63 -60.06
CA SER A 3 32.98 15.74 -58.92
C SER A 3 31.49 15.35 -58.99
N LEU A 4 31.00 14.12 -58.85
CA LEU A 4 31.48 12.75 -58.56
C LEU A 4 30.26 11.82 -58.80
N GLY A 5 30.45 10.53 -59.13
CA GLY A 5 29.38 9.53 -59.05
C GLY A 5 29.55 8.28 -59.92
N THR A 6 30.42 7.35 -59.52
CA THR A 6 30.50 5.97 -60.06
C THR A 6 30.37 4.95 -58.93
N PRO A 7 29.67 3.83 -59.13
CA PRO A 7 29.54 2.76 -58.15
C PRO A 7 30.66 1.73 -58.35
N LEU A 8 31.46 1.50 -57.32
CA LEU A 8 32.39 0.38 -57.21
C LEU A 8 32.38 -0.08 -55.76
N TYR A 9 32.14 -1.37 -55.51
CA TYR A 9 33.02 -2.26 -54.76
C TYR A 9 32.33 -3.62 -54.56
N SER A 10 32.86 -4.62 -55.25
CA SER A 10 32.80 -6.01 -54.82
C SER A 10 33.45 -6.12 -53.44
N LEU A 11 32.74 -6.66 -52.45
CA LEU A 11 33.35 -7.07 -51.20
C LEU A 11 33.57 -8.58 -51.20
N SER A 12 34.85 -8.90 -51.20
CA SER A 12 35.47 -10.20 -51.00
C SER A 12 34.86 -11.01 -49.86
N ALA A 13 34.82 -12.32 -50.05
CA ALA A 13 34.70 -13.32 -48.99
C ALA A 13 35.84 -13.15 -47.96
N GLN A 14 35.63 -12.31 -46.94
CA GLN A 14 36.38 -12.39 -45.70
C GLN A 14 35.83 -13.56 -44.92
N ARG A 15 36.64 -14.62 -44.82
CA ARG A 15 36.50 -15.66 -43.80
C ARG A 15 36.46 -14.99 -42.44
N TYR A 16 35.27 -14.69 -41.94
CA TYR A 16 35.07 -14.51 -40.51
C TYR A 16 35.39 -15.85 -39.88
N SER A 17 36.57 -15.93 -39.26
CA SER A 17 36.85 -16.88 -38.20
C SER A 17 35.72 -16.75 -37.19
N ILE A 18 34.74 -17.66 -37.27
CA ILE A 18 33.84 -17.94 -36.16
C ILE A 18 34.77 -18.56 -35.12
N GLN A 19 35.36 -17.70 -34.26
CA GLN A 19 35.75 -18.18 -32.95
C GLN A 19 34.49 -18.80 -32.37
N LYS A 20 34.47 -20.13 -32.27
CA LYS A 20 33.55 -20.86 -31.38
C LYS A 20 33.77 -20.24 -30.00
N ARG A 21 33.01 -19.20 -29.67
CA ARG A 21 32.74 -18.87 -28.27
C ARG A 21 32.15 -20.16 -27.71
N GLU A 22 32.83 -20.79 -26.77
CA GLU A 22 32.22 -21.82 -25.94
C GLU A 22 30.98 -21.18 -25.31
N THR A 23 29.82 -21.42 -25.90
CA THR A 23 28.55 -20.97 -25.35
C THR A 23 28.30 -21.83 -24.13
N LYS A 24 28.73 -21.35 -22.96
CA LYS A 24 28.38 -21.96 -21.68
C LYS A 24 26.86 -22.05 -21.63
N LYS A 25 26.33 -23.26 -21.45
CA LYS A 25 24.89 -23.53 -21.36
C LYS A 25 24.26 -22.63 -20.28
N SER A 26 23.19 -21.90 -20.63
CA SER A 26 22.41 -21.13 -19.65
C SER A 26 21.69 -22.09 -18.69
N ILE A 27 21.73 -21.84 -17.38
CA ILE A 27 21.02 -22.68 -16.39
C ILE A 27 19.99 -21.80 -15.68
N ARG A 28 18.71 -22.08 -15.97
CA ARG A 28 17.56 -21.45 -15.32
C ARG A 28 17.37 -22.08 -13.95
N ARG A 29 17.58 -21.28 -12.90
CA ARG A 29 17.38 -21.63 -11.50
C ARG A 29 16.15 -20.94 -10.94
N GLU A 30 15.65 -21.42 -9.82
CA GLU A 30 14.65 -20.67 -9.05
C GLU A 30 15.28 -19.32 -8.62
N ILE A 31 14.56 -18.21 -8.78
CA ILE A 31 15.05 -16.85 -8.53
C ILE A 31 15.70 -16.65 -7.16
N ARG A 32 15.20 -17.31 -6.12
CA ARG A 32 15.72 -17.31 -4.74
C ARG A 32 16.95 -18.21 -4.55
N MET A 33 17.33 -19.01 -5.54
CA MET A 33 18.59 -19.77 -5.53
C MET A 33 19.75 -19.01 -6.16
N LEU A 34 19.47 -17.91 -6.88
CA LEU A 34 20.53 -17.06 -7.41
C LEU A 34 21.34 -16.42 -6.27
N SER A 35 22.61 -16.14 -6.50
CA SER A 35 23.41 -15.29 -5.62
C SER A 35 22.98 -13.81 -5.71
N ALA A 36 23.41 -12.98 -4.76
CA ALA A 36 23.13 -11.55 -4.80
C ALA A 36 23.72 -10.88 -6.05
N GLU A 37 24.91 -11.32 -6.49
CA GLU A 37 25.55 -10.81 -7.71
C GLU A 37 24.77 -11.18 -8.97
N GLU A 38 24.35 -12.45 -9.10
CA GLU A 38 23.56 -12.92 -10.24
C GLU A 38 22.20 -12.22 -10.31
N ARG A 39 21.54 -12.02 -9.17
CA ARG A 39 20.30 -11.22 -9.09
C ARG A 39 20.53 -9.79 -9.53
N GLN A 40 21.60 -9.14 -9.06
CA GLN A 40 21.89 -7.76 -9.44
C GLN A 40 22.14 -7.62 -10.94
N LYS A 41 22.88 -8.55 -11.56
CA LYS A 41 23.09 -8.60 -13.01
C LYS A 41 21.77 -8.76 -13.77
N LEU A 42 20.89 -9.66 -13.32
CA LEU A 42 19.56 -9.83 -13.89
C LEU A 42 18.72 -8.54 -13.79
N TRP A 43 18.69 -7.91 -12.61
CA TRP A 43 17.95 -6.65 -12.41
C TRP A 43 18.49 -5.53 -13.28
N ASN A 44 19.81 -5.41 -13.42
CA ASN A 44 20.45 -4.45 -14.30
C ASN A 44 20.07 -4.70 -15.76
N ALA A 45 20.14 -5.94 -16.23
CA ALA A 45 19.75 -6.30 -17.60
C ALA A 45 18.27 -6.00 -17.88
N MET A 46 17.36 -6.37 -16.98
CA MET A 46 15.93 -6.06 -17.13
C MET A 46 15.65 -4.55 -17.15
N ASN A 47 16.31 -3.79 -16.27
CA ASN A 47 16.21 -2.32 -16.26
C ASN A 47 16.79 -1.70 -17.54
N ALA A 48 17.91 -2.22 -18.06
CA ALA A 48 18.48 -1.78 -19.33
C ALA A 48 17.49 -1.97 -20.50
N LEU A 49 16.79 -3.11 -20.58
CA LEU A 49 15.73 -3.31 -21.57
C LEU A 49 14.57 -2.30 -21.42
N LYS A 50 14.32 -1.81 -20.21
CA LYS A 50 13.29 -0.81 -19.91
C LYS A 50 13.74 0.62 -20.18
N GLU A 51 15.04 0.88 -20.26
CA GLU A 51 15.61 2.18 -20.55
C GLU A 51 15.95 2.35 -22.05
N THR A 52 16.45 1.31 -22.69
CA THR A 52 16.82 1.31 -24.11
C THR A 52 15.57 1.41 -24.98
N LYS A 53 15.55 2.39 -25.89
CA LYS A 53 14.43 2.68 -26.78
C LYS A 53 14.76 2.48 -28.25
N ILE A 54 13.80 1.95 -28.99
CA ILE A 54 13.77 1.88 -30.44
C ILE A 54 12.48 2.57 -30.86
N ASP A 55 12.57 3.64 -31.68
CA ASP A 55 11.42 4.44 -32.12
C ASP A 55 10.49 4.89 -30.98
N ASN A 56 11.08 5.42 -29.89
CA ASN A 56 10.40 5.85 -28.66
C ASN A 56 9.68 4.74 -27.84
N ILE A 57 9.82 3.47 -28.22
CA ILE A 57 9.29 2.32 -27.46
C ILE A 57 10.47 1.60 -26.80
N THR A 58 10.33 1.22 -25.53
CA THR A 58 11.41 0.50 -24.83
C THR A 58 11.56 -0.93 -25.38
N VAL A 59 12.75 -1.51 -25.32
CA VAL A 59 12.96 -2.91 -25.76
C VAL A 59 12.08 -3.87 -24.95
N TRP A 60 11.86 -3.60 -23.66
CA TRP A 60 10.89 -4.30 -22.83
C TRP A 60 9.47 -4.22 -23.38
N ASP A 61 9.03 -3.01 -23.75
CA ASP A 61 7.69 -2.77 -24.26
C ASP A 61 7.47 -3.43 -25.63
N LEU A 62 8.52 -3.54 -26.46
CA LEU A 62 8.48 -4.32 -27.71
C LEU A 62 8.19 -5.80 -27.44
N HIS A 63 8.83 -6.42 -26.43
CA HIS A 63 8.52 -7.79 -26.05
C HIS A 63 7.08 -7.93 -25.57
N THR A 64 6.57 -6.95 -24.84
CA THR A 64 5.16 -6.92 -24.42
C THR A 64 4.22 -6.90 -25.64
N LEU A 65 4.55 -6.16 -26.70
CA LEU A 65 3.77 -6.11 -27.93
C LEU A 65 3.81 -7.40 -28.76
N VAL A 66 4.90 -8.18 -28.67
CA VAL A 66 5.01 -9.49 -29.33
C VAL A 66 3.95 -10.47 -28.80
N HIS A 67 3.71 -10.47 -27.49
CA HIS A 67 2.69 -11.31 -26.83
C HIS A 67 1.25 -10.79 -27.01
N TYR A 68 1.07 -9.58 -27.55
CA TYR A 68 -0.25 -9.00 -27.69
C TYR A 68 -1.18 -9.89 -28.54
N PRO A 69 -2.47 -10.07 -28.19
CA PRO A 69 -3.34 -11.05 -28.85
C PRO A 69 -3.42 -10.91 -30.38
N ASP A 70 -3.38 -9.68 -30.88
CA ASP A 70 -3.43 -9.40 -32.32
C ASP A 70 -2.11 -9.79 -33.05
N SER A 71 -0.98 -9.76 -32.33
CA SER A 71 0.35 -10.12 -32.83
C SER A 71 0.63 -11.62 -32.71
N ALA A 72 0.09 -12.25 -31.66
CA ALA A 72 0.31 -13.65 -31.31
C ALA A 72 -1.00 -14.41 -31.06
N PRO A 73 -1.88 -14.53 -32.08
CA PRO A 73 -3.22 -15.07 -31.90
C PRO A 73 -3.24 -16.58 -31.56
N GLY A 74 -2.15 -17.29 -31.83
CA GLY A 74 -1.98 -18.71 -31.47
C GLY A 74 -1.28 -18.95 -30.12
N ALA A 75 -0.89 -17.89 -29.39
CA ALA A 75 -0.16 -18.02 -28.13
C ALA A 75 -0.99 -18.64 -26.99
N HIS A 76 -2.33 -18.58 -27.08
CA HIS A 76 -3.25 -19.00 -26.03
C HIS A 76 -4.41 -19.84 -26.57
N TRP A 77 -5.07 -20.56 -25.69
CA TRP A 77 -6.30 -21.34 -25.94
C TRP A 77 -6.11 -22.53 -26.89
N GLY A 78 -4.93 -23.15 -26.86
CA GLY A 78 -4.71 -24.35 -27.64
C GLY A 78 -3.29 -24.91 -27.64
N PRO A 79 -3.04 -25.96 -28.44
CA PRO A 79 -1.78 -26.72 -28.47
C PRO A 79 -0.51 -25.93 -28.73
N ALA A 80 -0.60 -24.76 -29.38
CA ALA A 80 0.58 -23.92 -29.61
C ALA A 80 1.05 -23.14 -28.37
N PHE A 81 0.27 -23.12 -27.28
CA PHE A 81 0.57 -22.37 -26.06
C PHE A 81 1.99 -22.61 -25.51
N LEU A 82 2.37 -23.88 -25.26
CA LEU A 82 3.66 -24.23 -24.68
C LEU A 82 4.85 -23.90 -25.62
N PRO A 83 4.88 -24.34 -26.89
CA PRO A 83 5.98 -24.03 -27.80
C PRO A 83 6.10 -22.54 -28.12
N TRP A 84 4.99 -21.81 -28.21
CA TRP A 84 5.01 -20.37 -28.44
C TRP A 84 5.68 -19.63 -27.27
N HIS A 85 5.25 -19.91 -26.04
CA HIS A 85 5.83 -19.27 -24.86
C HIS A 85 7.28 -19.66 -24.64
N ARG A 86 7.68 -20.90 -24.97
CA ARG A 86 9.09 -21.33 -24.93
C ARG A 86 9.97 -20.46 -25.83
N GLU A 87 9.56 -20.25 -27.08
CA GLU A 87 10.33 -19.41 -28.00
C GLU A 87 10.33 -17.95 -27.54
N PHE A 88 9.18 -17.44 -27.06
CA PHE A 88 9.11 -16.09 -26.52
C PHE A 88 10.07 -15.86 -25.35
N LEU A 89 10.14 -16.80 -24.40
CA LEU A 89 11.12 -16.75 -23.30
C LEU A 89 12.56 -16.83 -23.80
N ARG A 90 12.82 -17.62 -24.85
CA ARG A 90 14.17 -17.71 -25.42
C ARG A 90 14.60 -16.38 -26.03
N GLN A 91 13.74 -15.72 -26.79
CA GLN A 91 14.03 -14.39 -27.36
C GLN A 91 14.27 -13.36 -26.26
N PHE A 92 13.47 -13.38 -25.20
CA PHE A 92 13.67 -12.51 -24.05
C PHE A 92 15.00 -12.81 -23.33
N GLU A 93 15.36 -14.08 -23.13
CA GLU A 93 16.65 -14.45 -22.54
C GLU A 93 17.84 -14.04 -23.41
N VAL A 94 17.73 -14.11 -24.75
CA VAL A 94 18.74 -13.53 -25.66
C VAL A 94 18.88 -12.03 -25.44
N ALA A 95 17.77 -11.30 -25.31
CA ALA A 95 17.81 -9.87 -25.07
C ALA A 95 18.52 -9.54 -23.74
N LEU A 96 18.25 -10.30 -22.66
CA LEU A 96 18.99 -10.17 -21.41
C LEU A 96 20.49 -10.49 -21.56
N GLN A 97 20.82 -11.51 -22.35
CA GLN A 97 22.21 -11.93 -22.59
C GLN A 97 23.00 -10.95 -23.46
N ASN A 98 22.31 -10.15 -24.28
CA ASN A 98 22.94 -9.05 -25.02
C ASN A 98 23.36 -7.91 -24.09
N GLU A 99 22.66 -7.71 -22.98
CA GLU A 99 23.06 -6.76 -21.93
C GLU A 99 24.16 -7.36 -21.03
N ASP A 100 23.99 -8.60 -20.57
CA ASP A 100 25.02 -9.34 -19.81
C ASP A 100 25.02 -10.83 -20.20
N PRO A 101 26.06 -11.33 -20.90
CA PRO A 101 26.12 -12.72 -21.38
C PRO A 101 26.10 -13.79 -20.28
N SER A 102 26.35 -13.41 -19.01
CA SER A 102 26.29 -14.32 -17.87
C SER A 102 24.89 -14.52 -17.31
N VAL A 103 23.92 -13.70 -17.72
CA VAL A 103 22.54 -13.78 -17.24
C VAL A 103 21.85 -15.01 -17.85
N SER A 104 21.16 -15.74 -16.96
CA SER A 104 20.25 -16.83 -17.29
C SER A 104 18.87 -16.45 -16.75
N LEU A 105 17.80 -16.70 -17.51
CA LEU A 105 16.45 -16.35 -17.06
C LEU A 105 16.02 -17.28 -15.91
N PRO A 106 15.78 -16.79 -14.68
CA PRO A 106 15.32 -17.67 -13.62
C PRO A 106 13.83 -17.95 -13.73
N TYR A 107 13.36 -18.91 -12.93
CA TYR A 107 11.94 -19.22 -12.80
C TYR A 107 11.43 -18.97 -11.38
N TRP A 108 10.11 -18.79 -11.25
CA TRP A 108 9.43 -18.70 -9.95
C TRP A 108 8.57 -19.93 -9.70
N ASP A 109 9.00 -20.79 -8.77
CA ASP A 109 8.18 -21.92 -8.33
C ASP A 109 7.18 -21.45 -7.28
N SER A 110 5.96 -21.13 -7.73
CA SER A 110 4.88 -20.66 -6.87
C SER A 110 4.41 -21.68 -5.83
N THR A 111 4.74 -22.97 -6.00
CA THR A 111 4.37 -24.01 -5.02
C THR A 111 5.15 -23.88 -3.71
N LEU A 112 6.28 -23.17 -3.72
CA LEU A 112 7.07 -22.85 -2.53
C LEU A 112 6.37 -21.82 -1.64
N ASP A 113 5.57 -20.94 -2.26
CA ASP A 113 4.81 -19.88 -1.61
C ASP A 113 3.42 -20.35 -1.17
N GLN A 114 2.80 -21.25 -1.94
CA GLN A 114 1.44 -21.74 -1.73
C GLN A 114 1.16 -22.29 -0.32
N GLY A 115 2.15 -22.92 0.33
CA GLY A 115 1.95 -23.49 1.66
C GLY A 115 2.38 -22.60 2.83
N LEU A 116 2.57 -21.31 2.58
CA LEU A 116 2.63 -20.31 3.65
C LEU A 116 1.25 -20.10 4.28
N PRO A 117 1.17 -19.64 5.55
CA PRO A 117 -0.10 -19.20 6.14
C PRO A 117 -0.77 -18.10 5.32
N GLU A 118 0.04 -17.22 4.75
CA GLU A 118 -0.37 -16.18 3.82
C GLU A 118 0.66 -16.07 2.69
N PRO A 119 0.39 -16.57 1.48
CA PRO A 119 1.37 -16.56 0.40
C PRO A 119 1.80 -15.15 -0.06
N SER A 120 0.98 -14.12 0.18
CA SER A 120 1.34 -12.71 -0.10
C SER A 120 2.41 -12.14 0.87
N ASP A 121 2.67 -12.84 1.98
CA ASP A 121 3.76 -12.54 2.92
C ASP A 121 5.10 -13.19 2.54
N SER A 122 5.17 -13.87 1.40
CA SER A 122 6.42 -14.42 0.88
C SER A 122 7.50 -13.36 0.70
N VAL A 123 8.75 -13.73 0.98
CA VAL A 123 9.95 -12.93 0.68
C VAL A 123 10.07 -12.54 -0.79
N MET A 124 9.36 -13.22 -1.69
CA MET A 124 9.26 -12.84 -3.11
C MET A 124 8.82 -11.37 -3.30
N TRP A 125 7.98 -10.86 -2.39
CA TRP A 125 7.46 -9.49 -2.38
C TRP A 125 8.23 -8.57 -1.43
N SER A 126 9.54 -8.80 -1.32
CA SER A 126 10.48 -7.94 -0.58
C SER A 126 11.19 -6.96 -1.51
N ASP A 127 11.71 -5.88 -0.94
CA ASP A 127 12.49 -4.86 -1.66
C ASP A 127 13.78 -5.45 -2.29
N GLU A 128 14.27 -6.60 -1.84
CA GLU A 128 15.44 -7.25 -2.45
C GLU A 128 15.08 -8.05 -3.73
N LEU A 129 13.86 -8.61 -3.77
CA LEU A 129 13.40 -9.44 -4.88
C LEU A 129 12.53 -8.61 -5.84
N LEU A 130 11.20 -8.78 -5.85
CA LEU A 130 10.36 -8.07 -6.83
C LEU A 130 9.83 -6.72 -6.37
N GLY A 131 10.07 -6.32 -5.12
CA GLY A 131 9.41 -5.16 -4.51
C GLY A 131 8.01 -5.49 -4.00
N ASN A 132 7.27 -4.44 -3.62
CA ASN A 132 5.93 -4.60 -3.06
C ASN A 132 4.95 -5.33 -4.02
N GLY A 133 4.14 -6.22 -3.44
CA GLY A 133 3.18 -7.06 -4.17
C GLY A 133 1.81 -6.42 -4.41
N ASN A 134 1.51 -5.28 -3.81
CA ASN A 134 0.20 -4.62 -3.96
C ASN A 134 0.33 -3.14 -4.29
N GLY A 135 -0.60 -2.67 -5.12
CA GLY A 135 -0.66 -1.29 -5.57
C GLY A 135 0.40 -0.99 -6.63
N TYR A 136 0.79 0.28 -6.74
CA TYR A 136 1.90 0.68 -7.59
C TYR A 136 3.21 0.13 -7.04
N VAL A 137 4.05 -0.45 -7.88
CA VAL A 137 5.38 -0.92 -7.47
C VAL A 137 6.28 0.29 -7.19
N LYS A 138 6.54 0.51 -5.90
CA LYS A 138 7.33 1.62 -5.35
C LYS A 138 8.63 1.19 -4.72
N THR A 139 8.78 -0.09 -4.43
CA THR A 139 10.00 -0.65 -3.86
C THR A 139 10.64 -1.70 -4.76
N GLY A 140 11.88 -2.07 -4.44
CA GLY A 140 12.65 -3.06 -5.18
C GLY A 140 13.19 -2.61 -6.54
N PRO A 141 13.73 -3.56 -7.32
CA PRO A 141 14.49 -3.28 -8.54
C PRO A 141 13.65 -2.68 -9.67
N PHE A 142 12.33 -2.83 -9.59
CA PHE A 142 11.37 -2.38 -10.63
C PHE A 142 10.49 -1.21 -10.17
N LYS A 143 10.94 -0.49 -9.12
CA LYS A 143 10.23 0.66 -8.58
C LYS A 143 9.98 1.71 -9.66
N ASN A 144 8.77 2.27 -9.68
CA ASN A 144 8.36 3.35 -10.57
C ASN A 144 8.47 3.07 -12.08
N TRP A 145 8.55 1.81 -12.50
CA TRP A 145 8.46 1.45 -13.92
C TRP A 145 7.19 2.01 -14.56
N ASP A 146 7.36 2.75 -15.65
CA ASP A 146 6.27 3.21 -16.50
C ASP A 146 5.85 2.11 -17.49
N THR A 147 4.59 2.08 -17.89
CA THR A 147 4.05 1.14 -18.89
C THR A 147 3.57 1.91 -20.10
N ASN A 148 3.84 1.38 -21.30
CA ASN A 148 3.40 1.98 -22.56
C ASN A 148 1.88 1.83 -22.78
N VAL A 149 1.23 0.95 -22.03
CA VAL A 149 -0.19 0.64 -22.08
C VAL A 149 -0.87 1.00 -20.77
N LEU A 150 -2.13 1.44 -20.86
CA LEU A 150 -3.02 1.56 -19.72
C LEU A 150 -3.47 0.17 -19.28
N MET A 151 -3.54 -0.06 -17.97
CA MET A 151 -4.17 -1.28 -17.44
C MET A 151 -5.61 -1.39 -17.95
N PRO A 152 -5.95 -2.42 -18.74
CA PRO A 152 -7.31 -2.62 -19.20
C PRO A 152 -8.24 -2.90 -18.02
N LEU A 153 -9.50 -2.47 -18.09
CA LEU A 153 -10.52 -2.64 -17.04
C LEU A 153 -10.26 -1.86 -15.74
N SER A 154 -9.16 -1.11 -15.64
CA SER A 154 -8.96 -0.16 -14.55
C SER A 154 -9.76 1.11 -14.82
N GLN A 155 -10.57 1.54 -13.85
CA GLN A 155 -11.30 2.82 -13.90
C GLN A 155 -10.35 4.02 -13.83
N ILE A 156 -9.10 3.79 -13.38
CA ILE A 156 -8.04 4.78 -13.29
C ILE A 156 -7.00 4.45 -14.36
N PRO A 157 -6.53 5.43 -15.16
CA PRO A 157 -5.46 5.21 -16.13
C PRO A 157 -4.14 4.88 -15.41
N VAL A 158 -3.87 3.58 -15.23
CA VAL A 158 -2.64 3.07 -14.64
C VAL A 158 -1.58 2.95 -15.72
N LYS A 159 -0.57 3.84 -15.67
CA LYS A 159 0.64 3.83 -16.52
C LYS A 159 1.90 3.38 -15.78
N LYS A 160 1.76 2.82 -14.58
CA LYS A 160 2.89 2.35 -13.77
C LYS A 160 2.67 0.92 -13.38
N LEU A 161 3.75 0.15 -13.27
CA LEU A 161 3.68 -1.24 -12.84
C LEU A 161 2.84 -1.37 -11.57
N TYR A 162 1.84 -2.24 -11.63
CA TYR A 162 0.82 -2.39 -10.60
C TYR A 162 0.51 -3.86 -10.36
N ARG A 163 0.44 -4.25 -9.08
CA ARG A 163 0.21 -5.63 -8.63
C ARG A 163 -0.91 -5.70 -7.62
N SER A 164 -1.48 -6.89 -7.45
CA SER A 164 -2.56 -7.16 -6.50
C SER A 164 -2.44 -8.58 -5.96
N THR A 165 -1.27 -8.89 -5.38
CA THR A 165 -0.94 -10.23 -4.91
C THR A 165 -1.90 -10.71 -3.82
N GLY A 166 -2.25 -11.99 -3.87
CA GLY A 166 -3.25 -12.60 -3.00
C GLY A 166 -4.56 -12.87 -3.73
N GLY A 167 -4.80 -12.24 -4.89
CA GLY A 167 -6.02 -12.41 -5.68
C GLY A 167 -7.30 -12.13 -4.90
N ARG A 168 -8.42 -12.63 -5.42
CA ARG A 168 -9.70 -12.76 -4.69
C ARG A 168 -9.64 -14.00 -3.81
N GLU A 169 -10.60 -14.15 -2.88
CA GLU A 169 -10.60 -15.26 -1.91
C GLU A 169 -10.51 -16.67 -2.54
N GLN A 170 -11.05 -16.85 -3.74
CA GLN A 170 -11.00 -18.12 -4.48
C GLN A 170 -9.71 -18.34 -5.29
N ASP A 171 -8.93 -17.29 -5.50
CA ASP A 171 -7.74 -17.35 -6.35
C ASP A 171 -6.58 -17.96 -5.55
N ARG A 172 -5.79 -18.84 -6.19
CA ARG A 172 -4.74 -19.60 -5.52
C ARG A 172 -3.50 -19.78 -6.39
N LEU A 173 -2.37 -20.08 -5.75
CA LEU A 173 -1.17 -20.53 -6.43
C LEU A 173 -1.26 -22.01 -6.84
N LEU A 174 -0.33 -22.44 -7.71
CA LEU A 174 -0.13 -23.86 -8.02
C LEU A 174 0.21 -24.66 -6.76
N THR A 175 -0.38 -25.84 -6.65
CA THR A 175 -0.15 -26.81 -5.57
C THR A 175 0.70 -27.97 -6.09
N PRO A 176 1.35 -28.75 -5.19
CA PRO A 176 2.03 -29.98 -5.59
C PRO A 176 1.14 -30.97 -6.36
N ARG A 177 -0.18 -31.00 -6.09
CA ARG A 177 -1.13 -31.85 -6.82
C ARG A 177 -1.33 -31.40 -8.26
N ASP A 178 -1.29 -30.09 -8.54
CA ASP A 178 -1.35 -29.58 -9.91
C ASP A 178 -0.09 -30.00 -10.68
N ILE A 179 1.08 -29.96 -10.04
CA ILE A 179 2.35 -30.41 -10.63
C ILE A 179 2.32 -31.91 -10.93
N GLU A 180 1.82 -32.72 -10.00
CA GLU A 180 1.62 -34.15 -10.21
C GLU A 180 0.65 -34.41 -11.36
N TRP A 181 -0.44 -33.64 -11.47
CA TRP A 181 -1.37 -33.74 -12.58
C TRP A 181 -0.68 -33.49 -13.92
N ILE A 182 0.12 -32.43 -14.03
CA ILE A 182 0.86 -32.07 -15.26
C ILE A 182 1.87 -33.18 -15.62
N THR A 183 2.72 -33.56 -14.67
CA THR A 183 3.84 -34.49 -14.93
C THR A 183 3.43 -35.96 -15.04
N SER A 184 2.20 -36.31 -14.66
CA SER A 184 1.63 -37.66 -14.77
C SER A 184 0.94 -37.96 -16.11
N ARG A 185 0.66 -36.93 -16.93
CA ARG A 185 0.07 -37.13 -18.26
C ARG A 185 0.96 -38.03 -19.13
N LYS A 186 0.38 -38.70 -20.12
CA LYS A 186 1.10 -39.64 -21.00
C LYS A 186 1.45 -39.08 -22.38
N ASN A 187 0.73 -38.07 -22.83
CA ASN A 187 0.84 -37.56 -24.20
C ASN A 187 0.58 -36.05 -24.19
N TYR A 188 1.20 -35.32 -25.13
CA TYR A 188 0.99 -33.89 -25.31
C TYR A 188 -0.49 -33.48 -25.42
N SER A 189 -1.29 -34.26 -26.15
CA SER A 189 -2.73 -33.98 -26.31
C SER A 189 -3.53 -33.98 -24.99
N GLN A 190 -3.02 -34.64 -23.94
CA GLN A 190 -3.66 -34.63 -22.61
C GLN A 190 -3.34 -33.35 -21.81
N LEU A 191 -2.33 -32.58 -22.22
CA LEU A 191 -1.98 -31.29 -21.59
C LEU A 191 -2.73 -30.11 -22.23
N THR A 192 -3.05 -30.19 -23.52
CA THR A 192 -3.44 -29.04 -24.36
C THR A 192 -4.76 -29.23 -25.13
N PHE A 193 -5.79 -29.81 -24.51
CA PHE A 193 -7.09 -30.02 -25.15
C PHE A 193 -7.96 -28.74 -25.14
N CYS A 194 -9.05 -28.70 -25.91
CA CYS A 194 -9.76 -27.46 -26.22
C CYS A 194 -10.73 -26.92 -25.15
N HIS A 195 -10.92 -27.64 -24.03
CA HIS A 195 -11.91 -27.31 -22.99
C HIS A 195 -11.31 -27.47 -21.58
N ASP A 196 -12.07 -27.12 -20.53
CA ASP A 196 -11.60 -26.91 -19.15
C ASP A 196 -10.63 -27.97 -18.57
N LYS A 197 -9.70 -27.49 -17.72
CA LYS A 197 -8.61 -28.25 -17.03
C LYS A 197 -7.42 -28.61 -17.93
N THR A 198 -6.94 -27.64 -18.69
CA THR A 198 -5.66 -27.77 -19.41
C THR A 198 -4.48 -27.36 -18.53
N PHE A 199 -3.26 -27.64 -18.99
CA PHE A 199 -2.06 -27.04 -18.40
C PHE A 199 -2.13 -25.50 -18.49
N GLU A 200 -2.70 -24.95 -19.56
CA GLU A 200 -2.96 -23.51 -19.67
C GLU A 200 -3.95 -23.03 -18.59
N SER A 201 -5.03 -23.74 -18.28
CA SER A 201 -5.91 -23.33 -17.18
C SER A 201 -5.18 -23.30 -15.82
N MET A 202 -4.23 -24.22 -15.59
CA MET A 202 -3.45 -24.27 -14.35
C MET A 202 -2.41 -23.14 -14.27
N HIS A 203 -1.74 -22.78 -15.36
CA HIS A 203 -0.81 -21.63 -15.33
C HIS A 203 -1.55 -20.34 -14.97
N GLY A 204 -2.78 -20.17 -15.49
CA GLY A 204 -3.63 -19.03 -15.23
C GLY A 204 -3.94 -18.78 -13.75
N LEU A 205 -3.82 -19.80 -12.89
CA LEU A 205 -3.99 -19.66 -11.44
C LEU A 205 -3.02 -18.64 -10.85
N SER A 206 -1.74 -18.70 -11.25
CA SER A 206 -0.72 -17.79 -10.72
C SER A 206 -0.86 -16.38 -11.30
N HIS A 207 -1.28 -16.26 -12.56
CA HIS A 207 -1.62 -14.97 -13.17
C HIS A 207 -2.68 -14.22 -12.37
N VAL A 208 -3.79 -14.90 -12.09
CA VAL A 208 -4.91 -14.32 -11.37
C VAL A 208 -4.54 -14.03 -9.91
N TRP A 209 -3.75 -14.89 -9.27
CA TRP A 209 -3.32 -14.70 -7.89
C TRP A 209 -2.35 -13.52 -7.70
N VAL A 210 -1.43 -13.28 -8.65
CA VAL A 210 -0.56 -12.08 -8.61
C VAL A 210 -1.37 -10.81 -8.91
N GLY A 211 -2.39 -10.92 -9.76
CA GLY A 211 -3.31 -9.82 -10.04
C GLY A 211 -2.66 -8.65 -10.78
N GLY A 212 -3.33 -7.50 -10.80
CA GLY A 212 -2.82 -6.29 -11.47
C GLY A 212 -2.52 -6.55 -12.96
N PHE A 213 -1.32 -6.21 -13.43
CA PHE A 213 -0.93 -6.50 -14.81
C PHE A 213 -0.96 -8.01 -15.13
N MET A 214 -0.56 -8.87 -14.17
CA MET A 214 -0.55 -10.33 -14.38
C MET A 214 -1.95 -10.92 -14.62
N PHE A 215 -3.02 -10.25 -14.20
CA PHE A 215 -4.40 -10.71 -14.41
C PHE A 215 -4.85 -10.61 -15.87
N VAL A 216 -4.32 -9.65 -16.63
CA VAL A 216 -4.82 -9.31 -17.96
C VAL A 216 -3.84 -9.80 -19.03
N ILE A 217 -4.23 -10.81 -19.79
CA ILE A 217 -3.41 -11.46 -20.86
C ILE A 217 -2.70 -10.44 -21.77
N ARG A 218 -3.41 -9.38 -22.17
CA ARG A 218 -2.90 -8.35 -23.09
C ARG A 218 -1.70 -7.57 -22.54
N VAL A 219 -1.60 -7.44 -21.23
CA VAL A 219 -0.60 -6.55 -20.58
C VAL A 219 0.24 -7.26 -19.52
N SER A 220 0.01 -8.54 -19.25
CA SER A 220 0.77 -9.31 -18.26
C SER A 220 2.29 -9.29 -18.45
N PRO A 221 2.87 -9.25 -19.68
CA PRO A 221 4.33 -9.16 -19.85
C PRO A 221 4.94 -7.82 -19.40
N ASN A 222 4.14 -6.81 -19.03
CA ASN A 222 4.66 -5.60 -18.40
C ASN A 222 5.26 -5.89 -17.02
N ASP A 223 4.84 -6.96 -16.34
CA ASP A 223 5.38 -7.35 -15.05
C ASP A 223 6.54 -8.34 -15.23
N PRO A 224 7.74 -8.09 -14.67
CA PRO A 224 8.82 -9.08 -14.66
C PRO A 224 8.45 -10.46 -14.12
N MET A 225 7.43 -10.54 -13.25
CA MET A 225 6.90 -11.80 -12.75
C MET A 225 6.37 -12.70 -13.88
N PHE A 226 5.91 -12.13 -15.00
CA PHE A 226 5.47 -12.89 -16.17
C PHE A 226 6.55 -13.86 -16.66
N TYR A 227 7.76 -13.35 -16.88
CA TYR A 227 8.86 -14.16 -17.43
C TYR A 227 9.32 -15.23 -16.44
N LEU A 228 9.34 -14.90 -15.14
CA LEU A 228 9.65 -15.88 -14.08
C LEU A 228 8.60 -16.99 -14.00
N HIS A 229 7.32 -16.63 -14.08
CA HIS A 229 6.20 -17.58 -14.06
C HIS A 229 6.23 -18.48 -15.29
N HIS A 230 6.34 -17.92 -16.49
CA HIS A 230 6.37 -18.71 -17.72
C HIS A 230 7.65 -19.57 -17.84
N ALA A 231 8.78 -19.13 -17.29
CA ALA A 231 9.97 -19.99 -17.18
C ALA A 231 9.71 -21.22 -16.29
N PHE A 232 8.86 -21.10 -15.26
CA PHE A 232 8.42 -22.24 -14.45
C PHE A 232 7.42 -23.13 -15.19
N VAL A 233 6.52 -22.56 -15.99
CA VAL A 233 5.63 -23.33 -16.88
C VAL A 233 6.44 -24.16 -17.89
N ASP A 234 7.44 -23.56 -18.53
CA ASP A 234 8.32 -24.26 -19.47
C ASP A 234 9.17 -25.34 -18.75
N TYR A 235 9.63 -25.07 -17.53
CA TYR A 235 10.29 -26.08 -16.68
C TYR A 235 9.40 -27.30 -16.46
N LEU A 236 8.14 -27.10 -16.06
CA LEU A 236 7.19 -28.19 -15.82
C LEU A 236 6.89 -28.97 -17.10
N TRP A 237 6.77 -28.28 -18.24
CA TRP A 237 6.63 -28.94 -19.52
C TRP A 237 7.85 -29.80 -19.84
N GLU A 238 9.07 -29.27 -19.66
CA GLU A 238 10.31 -30.01 -19.90
C GLU A 238 10.44 -31.22 -18.97
N GLN A 239 9.99 -31.15 -17.72
CA GLN A 239 9.91 -32.31 -16.82
C GLN A 239 8.97 -33.39 -17.37
N PHE A 240 7.79 -33.01 -17.87
CA PHE A 240 6.90 -33.94 -18.56
C PHE A 240 7.57 -34.57 -19.78
N ARG A 241 8.21 -33.77 -20.64
CA ARG A 241 8.90 -34.26 -21.85
C ARG A 241 10.00 -35.26 -21.51
N ARG A 242 10.80 -34.98 -20.48
CA ARG A 242 11.88 -35.86 -20.01
C ARG A 242 11.37 -37.17 -19.42
N LYS A 243 10.26 -37.12 -18.68
CA LYS A 243 9.69 -38.28 -17.96
C LYS A 243 8.82 -39.19 -18.83
N GLN A 244 8.08 -38.62 -19.79
CA GLN A 244 6.98 -39.34 -20.47
C GLN A 244 7.22 -39.54 -21.97
N GLN A 245 8.14 -38.80 -22.60
CA GLN A 245 8.40 -38.86 -24.04
C GLN A 245 9.81 -39.36 -24.35
N THR A 246 9.93 -40.20 -25.39
CA THR A 246 11.23 -40.50 -26.02
C THR A 246 11.78 -39.26 -26.74
N PRO A 247 13.09 -39.20 -27.03
CA PRO A 247 13.67 -38.09 -27.78
C PRO A 247 12.95 -37.78 -29.11
N GLU A 248 12.46 -38.80 -29.83
CA GLU A 248 11.74 -38.65 -31.09
C GLU A 248 10.31 -38.12 -30.86
N GLN A 249 9.63 -38.63 -29.84
CA GLN A 249 8.29 -38.17 -29.46
C GLN A 249 8.29 -36.70 -29.03
N ARG A 250 9.38 -36.24 -28.39
CA ARG A 250 9.56 -34.85 -27.99
C ARG A 250 9.57 -33.86 -29.15
N GLU A 251 9.94 -34.30 -30.35
CA GLU A 251 10.03 -33.50 -31.58
C GLU A 251 8.75 -33.57 -32.42
N THR A 252 7.94 -34.63 -32.25
CA THR A 252 6.88 -34.98 -33.21
C THR A 252 5.49 -35.11 -32.60
N GLN A 253 5.37 -35.32 -31.29
CA GLN A 253 4.07 -35.53 -30.65
C GLN A 253 3.30 -34.21 -30.54
N TRP A 254 2.11 -34.17 -31.12
CA TRP A 254 1.21 -33.02 -31.09
C TRP A 254 -0.17 -33.35 -30.53
N ALA A 255 -1.02 -32.33 -30.41
CA ALA A 255 -2.42 -32.51 -30.09
C ALA A 255 -3.18 -33.14 -31.27
N LYS A 256 -4.18 -33.98 -30.96
CA LYS A 256 -5.06 -34.56 -31.98
C LYS A 256 -6.14 -33.57 -32.45
N ASP A 257 -6.66 -32.79 -31.51
CA ASP A 257 -7.57 -31.68 -31.77
C ASP A 257 -6.80 -30.38 -31.54
N THR A 258 -6.88 -29.47 -32.51
CA THR A 258 -6.14 -28.21 -32.51
C THR A 258 -7.00 -27.02 -32.12
N CYS A 259 -8.30 -27.23 -31.87
CA CYS A 259 -9.27 -26.20 -31.47
C CYS A 259 -9.59 -25.18 -32.57
N ASN A 260 -8.58 -24.66 -33.26
CA ASN A 260 -8.68 -23.79 -34.43
C ASN A 260 -7.41 -23.92 -35.30
N SER A 261 -7.42 -23.29 -36.48
CA SER A 261 -6.30 -23.39 -37.43
C SER A 261 -4.99 -22.82 -36.92
N LEU A 262 -4.97 -21.87 -35.98
CA LEU A 262 -3.73 -21.23 -35.50
C LEU A 262 -2.85 -22.18 -34.68
N HIS A 263 -3.39 -23.28 -34.17
CA HIS A 263 -2.65 -24.29 -33.39
C HIS A 263 -2.29 -25.54 -34.19
N GLY A 264 -2.42 -25.49 -35.52
CA GLY A 264 -1.94 -26.57 -36.38
C GLY A 264 -0.44 -26.83 -36.18
N TYR A 265 -0.03 -28.08 -36.36
CA TYR A 265 1.37 -28.49 -36.18
C TYR A 265 2.34 -27.72 -37.11
N ASP A 266 1.95 -27.54 -38.37
CA ASP A 266 2.73 -26.85 -39.40
C ASP A 266 2.39 -25.36 -39.53
N GLU A 267 1.53 -24.85 -38.65
CA GLU A 267 1.07 -23.46 -38.72
C GLU A 267 2.11 -22.50 -38.18
N GLN A 268 2.11 -21.28 -38.71
CA GLN A 268 3.09 -20.27 -38.33
C GLN A 268 2.89 -19.86 -36.87
N MET A 269 3.98 -19.93 -36.10
CA MET A 269 4.07 -19.41 -34.74
C MET A 269 4.19 -17.88 -34.76
N LYS A 270 3.12 -17.18 -35.13
CA LYS A 270 3.13 -15.70 -35.27
C LYS A 270 3.47 -15.02 -33.94
N PRO A 271 4.27 -13.94 -33.93
CA PRO A 271 4.85 -13.25 -35.10
C PRO A 271 6.21 -13.81 -35.55
N PHE A 272 6.68 -14.92 -34.98
CA PHE A 272 7.95 -15.53 -35.34
C PHE A 272 7.90 -16.12 -36.75
N ARG A 273 9.08 -16.22 -37.39
CA ARG A 273 9.26 -16.91 -38.67
C ARG A 273 9.46 -18.42 -38.50
N LEU A 274 8.86 -18.97 -37.45
CA LEU A 274 8.90 -20.39 -37.07
C LEU A 274 7.50 -20.98 -37.19
N GLN A 275 7.44 -22.30 -37.29
CA GLN A 275 6.19 -23.06 -37.18
C GLN A 275 6.01 -23.58 -35.76
N ASN A 276 4.78 -23.91 -35.39
CA ASN A 276 4.47 -24.44 -34.06
C ASN A 276 5.30 -25.69 -33.70
N ARG A 277 5.52 -26.60 -34.67
CA ARG A 277 6.41 -27.76 -34.53
C ARG A 277 7.85 -27.41 -34.15
N ASP A 278 8.38 -26.26 -34.58
CA ASP A 278 9.77 -25.89 -34.32
C ASP A 278 9.99 -25.59 -32.84
N GLY A 279 8.95 -25.14 -32.13
CA GLY A 279 8.98 -24.95 -30.68
C GLY A 279 9.06 -26.26 -29.88
N LEU A 280 8.83 -27.42 -30.52
CA LEU A 280 9.06 -28.74 -29.93
C LEU A 280 10.53 -29.14 -29.96
N SER A 281 11.44 -28.36 -30.53
CA SER A 281 12.80 -28.84 -30.73
C SER A 281 13.51 -29.23 -29.43
N ASN A 282 14.16 -30.39 -29.39
CA ASN A 282 15.08 -30.73 -28.30
C ASN A 282 16.30 -29.80 -28.30
N GLN A 283 16.57 -29.05 -29.37
CA GLN A 283 17.66 -28.07 -29.41
C GLN A 283 17.53 -26.96 -28.36
N TYR A 284 16.33 -26.70 -27.82
CA TYR A 284 16.17 -25.77 -26.71
C TYR A 284 16.84 -26.27 -25.42
N THR A 285 16.86 -27.58 -25.17
CA THR A 285 17.27 -28.15 -23.87
C THR A 285 18.42 -29.16 -23.94
N ASN A 286 18.83 -29.57 -25.14
CA ASN A 286 19.98 -30.46 -25.35
C ASN A 286 21.30 -29.82 -24.87
N GLU A 287 22.19 -30.68 -24.38
CA GLU A 287 23.39 -30.36 -23.60
C GLU A 287 24.34 -29.31 -24.21
N CYS A 288 24.28 -29.08 -25.52
CA CYS A 288 25.22 -28.21 -26.22
C CYS A 288 24.69 -26.85 -26.69
N TYR A 289 23.37 -26.52 -26.61
CA TYR A 289 22.86 -25.45 -27.48
C TYR A 289 22.08 -24.27 -26.89
N ARG A 290 21.26 -24.37 -25.83
CA ARG A 290 20.50 -23.17 -25.37
C ARG A 290 20.35 -23.01 -23.84
N TYR A 291 19.60 -23.87 -23.12
CA TYR A 291 19.49 -23.78 -21.65
C TYR A 291 19.14 -25.11 -20.94
N ASP A 292 19.26 -25.16 -19.61
CA ASP A 292 18.74 -26.22 -18.74
C ASP A 292 18.01 -25.66 -17.51
N TYR A 293 17.42 -26.55 -16.72
CA TYR A 293 16.81 -26.23 -15.43
C TYR A 293 17.48 -26.97 -14.29
N GLU A 294 17.73 -26.25 -13.20
CA GLU A 294 18.15 -26.85 -11.94
C GLU A 294 16.96 -26.87 -10.97
N PRO A 295 16.48 -28.05 -10.54
CA PRO A 295 15.34 -28.17 -9.64
C PRO A 295 15.69 -27.70 -8.22
N VAL A 296 14.68 -27.19 -7.51
CA VAL A 296 14.82 -26.90 -6.08
C VAL A 296 14.97 -28.21 -5.30
N ARG A 297 16.09 -28.37 -4.59
CA ARG A 297 16.25 -29.48 -3.65
C ARG A 297 15.38 -29.24 -2.42
N HIS A 298 14.48 -30.17 -2.13
CA HIS A 298 13.74 -30.16 -0.88
C HIS A 298 14.51 -30.83 0.27
N CYS A 299 14.27 -30.36 1.49
CA CYS A 299 14.79 -30.97 2.71
C CYS A 299 14.15 -32.33 2.97
N ASN A 300 14.80 -33.17 3.76
CA ASN A 300 14.26 -34.45 4.22
C ASN A 300 14.86 -34.80 5.59
N ALA A 301 14.44 -35.93 6.16
CA ALA A 301 14.89 -36.36 7.48
C ALA A 301 16.42 -36.49 7.62
N SER A 302 17.13 -36.83 6.54
CA SER A 302 18.60 -36.96 6.54
C SER A 302 19.33 -35.64 6.26
N LYS A 303 18.71 -34.71 5.52
CA LYS A 303 19.25 -33.38 5.19
C LYS A 303 18.16 -32.32 5.43
N PRO A 304 18.00 -31.85 6.69
CA PRO A 304 16.88 -30.97 7.08
C PRO A 304 17.04 -29.52 6.62
N ASP A 305 18.14 -29.16 5.95
CA ASP A 305 18.37 -27.80 5.47
C ASP A 305 17.94 -27.60 4.01
N CYS A 306 17.74 -26.34 3.63
CA CYS A 306 17.43 -25.89 2.26
C CYS A 306 18.60 -25.09 1.68
N ASP A 307 18.81 -25.16 0.36
CA ASP A 307 20.00 -24.59 -0.30
C ASP A 307 19.91 -23.08 -0.58
N SER A 308 19.00 -22.36 0.07
CA SER A 308 18.82 -20.92 -0.12
C SER A 308 18.43 -20.23 1.18
N PRO A 309 18.95 -19.01 1.46
CA PRO A 309 18.61 -18.25 2.65
C PRO A 309 17.14 -17.79 2.67
N TYR A 310 16.48 -17.79 1.51
CA TYR A 310 15.06 -17.47 1.36
C TYR A 310 14.14 -18.65 1.62
N TYR A 311 14.70 -19.84 1.89
CA TYR A 311 13.93 -21.04 2.19
C TYR A 311 14.12 -21.51 3.61
N TRP A 312 13.07 -22.14 4.12
CA TRP A 312 13.11 -22.90 5.36
C TRP A 312 12.50 -24.28 5.12
N CYS A 313 12.91 -25.25 5.94
CA CYS A 313 12.39 -26.61 5.84
C CYS A 313 11.10 -26.76 6.65
N ASP A 314 9.98 -26.98 5.95
CA ASP A 314 8.75 -27.46 6.57
C ASP A 314 8.92 -28.95 6.88
N MET A 315 9.32 -29.26 8.12
CA MET A 315 9.56 -30.63 8.58
C MET A 315 8.27 -31.48 8.63
N ARG A 316 7.07 -30.87 8.62
CA ARG A 316 5.81 -31.62 8.56
C ARG A 316 5.59 -32.25 7.19
N ALA A 317 6.01 -31.54 6.15
CA ALA A 317 5.90 -31.99 4.75
C ALA A 317 7.23 -32.48 4.18
N TRP A 318 8.34 -32.35 4.91
CA TRP A 318 9.72 -32.49 4.42
C TRP A 318 9.90 -31.78 3.08
N ARG A 319 9.57 -30.49 3.07
CA ARG A 319 9.60 -29.65 1.86
C ARG A 319 10.17 -28.28 2.18
N CYS A 320 11.14 -27.84 1.38
CA CYS A 320 11.57 -26.45 1.40
C CYS A 320 10.43 -25.53 0.94
N ARG A 321 10.17 -24.47 1.71
CA ARG A 321 9.17 -23.43 1.41
C ARG A 321 9.80 -22.06 1.45
N SER A 322 9.15 -21.09 0.82
CA SER A 322 9.52 -19.69 0.93
C SER A 322 9.52 -19.23 2.39
N LYS A 323 10.43 -18.33 2.75
CA LYS A 323 10.38 -17.61 4.02
C LYS A 323 9.43 -16.43 3.93
N VAL A 324 8.98 -16.01 5.11
CA VAL A 324 8.08 -14.89 5.32
C VAL A 324 8.88 -13.64 5.67
N VAL A 325 8.56 -12.55 4.99
CA VAL A 325 9.04 -11.18 5.28
C VAL A 325 8.73 -10.69 6.70
N LEU A 326 9.45 -9.63 7.12
CA LEU A 326 9.14 -8.92 8.36
C LEU A 326 7.68 -8.41 8.38
N GLY A 327 7.03 -8.57 9.54
CA GLY A 327 5.62 -8.25 9.79
C GLY A 327 4.61 -9.29 9.27
N GLY A 328 5.06 -10.28 8.47
CA GLY A 328 4.20 -11.28 7.85
C GLY A 328 3.70 -12.35 8.82
N ASN A 329 2.65 -13.06 8.40
CA ASN A 329 1.99 -14.10 9.17
C ASN A 329 2.81 -15.41 9.21
N CYS A 330 3.12 -15.89 10.40
CA CYS A 330 3.81 -17.17 10.63
C CYS A 330 3.02 -18.12 11.54
N THR A 331 1.70 -17.92 11.65
CA THR A 331 0.79 -18.76 12.46
C THR A 331 0.92 -20.24 12.07
N GLY A 332 1.00 -21.10 13.08
CA GLY A 332 1.10 -22.55 12.93
C GLY A 332 2.51 -23.07 12.64
N PHE A 333 3.51 -22.19 12.54
CA PHE A 333 4.92 -22.51 12.32
C PHE A 333 5.83 -21.80 13.33
N GLU A 334 5.32 -21.60 14.54
CA GLU A 334 6.03 -20.95 15.64
C GLU A 334 7.29 -21.74 16.00
N GLY A 335 8.39 -21.03 16.30
CA GLY A 335 9.69 -21.64 16.63
C GLY A 335 10.44 -22.25 15.45
N THR A 336 9.89 -22.21 14.22
CA THR A 336 10.58 -22.64 13.00
C THR A 336 11.39 -21.50 12.36
N GLY A 337 12.21 -21.85 11.36
CA GLY A 337 12.98 -20.89 10.55
C GLY A 337 12.17 -20.14 9.49
N ILE A 338 10.83 -20.09 9.58
CA ILE A 338 9.94 -19.49 8.58
C ILE A 338 10.23 -18.02 8.28
N CYS A 339 10.74 -17.26 9.24
CA CYS A 339 10.95 -15.82 9.10
C CYS A 339 12.29 -15.46 8.44
N TYR A 340 12.24 -14.56 7.44
CA TYR A 340 13.42 -14.03 6.76
C TYR A 340 14.02 -12.88 7.56
N ASN A 341 15.32 -12.99 7.91
CA ASN A 341 16.07 -12.01 8.71
C ASN A 341 15.34 -11.53 9.99
N SER A 342 14.49 -12.37 10.55
CA SER A 342 13.62 -12.08 11.71
C SER A 342 13.22 -13.39 12.40
N ALA A 343 12.49 -13.32 13.51
CA ALA A 343 12.03 -14.47 14.27
C ALA A 343 10.50 -14.52 14.37
N SER A 344 9.94 -15.72 14.46
CA SER A 344 8.50 -15.92 14.68
C SER A 344 8.15 -15.58 16.13
N LEU A 345 7.49 -14.44 16.36
CA LEU A 345 7.04 -13.96 17.66
C LEU A 345 5.57 -13.54 17.57
N GLN A 346 4.73 -14.09 18.45
CA GLN A 346 3.29 -13.77 18.50
C GLN A 346 2.61 -13.93 17.12
N ASN A 347 2.85 -15.06 16.45
CA ASN A 347 2.30 -15.40 15.14
C ASN A 347 2.69 -14.45 14.00
N ARG A 348 3.71 -13.59 14.20
CA ARG A 348 4.27 -12.71 13.17
C ARG A 348 5.80 -12.78 13.13
N CYS A 349 6.36 -12.52 11.96
CA CYS A 349 7.81 -12.33 11.83
C CYS A 349 8.23 -10.95 12.35
N GLN A 350 9.04 -10.92 13.40
CA GLN A 350 9.44 -9.70 14.10
C GLN A 350 10.95 -9.66 14.35
N LEU A 351 11.52 -8.44 14.43
CA LEU A 351 12.91 -8.25 14.82
C LEU A 351 13.08 -8.53 16.33
N PRO A 352 14.28 -8.98 16.76
CA PRO A 352 14.62 -9.08 18.17
C PRO A 352 14.40 -7.74 18.93
N PRO A 353 13.93 -7.76 20.19
CA PRO A 353 13.63 -6.54 20.96
C PRO A 353 14.77 -5.53 21.04
N ARG A 354 16.04 -5.99 21.11
CA ARG A 354 17.22 -5.11 21.14
C ARG A 354 17.38 -4.27 19.88
N LEU A 355 17.12 -4.85 18.71
CA LEU A 355 17.19 -4.13 17.43
C LEU A 355 16.04 -3.14 17.31
N LEU A 356 14.82 -3.53 17.70
CA LEU A 356 13.67 -2.61 17.75
C LEU A 356 13.94 -1.41 18.65
N GLN A 357 14.53 -1.62 19.82
CA GLN A 357 14.90 -0.54 20.74
C GLN A 357 15.95 0.40 20.12
N SER A 358 16.95 -0.15 19.43
CA SER A 358 17.94 0.66 18.70
C SER A 358 17.33 1.43 17.53
N MET A 359 16.30 0.91 16.87
CA MET A 359 15.60 1.64 15.81
C MET A 359 14.77 2.78 16.40
N ARG A 360 14.07 2.52 17.51
CA ARG A 360 13.28 3.54 18.22
C ARG A 360 14.14 4.66 18.77
N SER A 361 15.34 4.38 19.27
CA SER A 361 16.26 5.43 19.76
C SER A 361 16.85 6.31 18.66
N ARG A 362 16.86 5.84 17.40
CA ARG A 362 17.35 6.59 16.23
C ARG A 362 16.27 7.43 15.55
N LYS A 363 15.03 7.43 16.05
CA LYS A 363 13.97 8.30 15.52
C LYS A 363 14.39 9.75 15.71
N SER A 364 14.78 10.41 14.62
CA SER A 364 14.97 11.85 14.59
C SER A 364 13.61 12.51 14.77
N ALA A 365 13.42 13.19 15.90
CA ALA A 365 12.19 13.93 16.22
C ALA A 365 12.28 15.40 15.82
N ASP A 366 13.42 15.86 15.32
CA ASP A 366 13.60 17.27 15.02
C ASP A 366 12.73 17.67 13.82
N PRO A 367 11.80 18.63 13.99
CA PRO A 367 11.04 19.15 12.87
C PRO A 367 12.01 19.75 11.84
N PRO A 368 11.69 19.64 10.53
CA PRO A 368 12.54 20.20 9.49
C PRO A 368 12.78 21.69 9.74
N THR A 369 14.01 22.15 9.52
CA THR A 369 14.40 23.55 9.66
C THR A 369 13.63 24.41 8.65
N GLY A 370 12.82 25.38 9.11
CA GLY A 370 12.08 26.32 8.26
C GLY A 370 10.61 26.49 8.64
N ASP A 371 9.87 27.29 7.86
CA ASP A 371 8.43 27.48 8.03
C ASP A 371 7.64 26.32 7.41
N TYR A 372 6.76 25.71 8.20
CA TYR A 372 5.88 24.63 7.75
C TYR A 372 4.40 24.86 8.12
N VAL A 373 3.53 24.15 7.41
CA VAL A 373 2.14 23.91 7.78
C VAL A 373 1.96 22.46 8.17
N TRP A 374 1.08 22.20 9.11
CA TRP A 374 0.71 20.86 9.54
C TRP A 374 -0.52 20.41 8.78
N THR A 375 -0.43 19.26 8.12
CA THR A 375 -1.59 18.49 7.66
C THR A 375 -1.57 17.11 8.32
N LYS A 376 -2.60 16.30 8.09
CA LYS A 376 -2.66 14.93 8.60
C LYS A 376 -2.96 13.93 7.49
N THR A 377 -2.53 12.71 7.71
CA THR A 377 -2.88 11.54 6.91
C THR A 377 -3.20 10.39 7.84
N LEU A 378 -3.88 9.36 7.34
CA LEU A 378 -4.21 8.17 8.12
C LEU A 378 -3.47 6.95 7.55
N LEU A 379 -2.82 6.17 8.41
CA LEU A 379 -2.28 4.85 8.07
C LEU A 379 -3.17 3.77 8.69
N ILE A 380 -3.69 2.89 7.86
CA ILE A 380 -4.53 1.76 8.28
C ILE A 380 -3.88 0.42 7.95
N ASP A 381 -4.13 -0.59 8.77
CA ASP A 381 -3.72 -1.97 8.53
C ASP A 381 -4.67 -2.70 7.56
N GLN A 382 -4.38 -3.97 7.30
CA GLN A 382 -5.19 -4.85 6.45
C GLN A 382 -6.64 -5.08 6.93
N ASN A 383 -6.92 -4.80 8.21
CA ASN A 383 -8.25 -4.88 8.80
C ASN A 383 -8.90 -3.50 8.91
N GLY A 384 -8.24 -2.47 8.38
CA GLY A 384 -8.65 -1.07 8.45
C GLY A 384 -8.57 -0.44 9.83
N LYS A 385 -7.84 -1.05 10.76
CA LYS A 385 -7.54 -0.39 12.03
C LYS A 385 -6.36 0.54 11.83
N GLY A 386 -6.35 1.66 12.56
CA GLY A 386 -5.18 2.53 12.59
C GLY A 386 -3.91 1.75 12.95
N VAL A 387 -2.83 2.00 12.21
CA VAL A 387 -1.53 1.43 12.57
C VAL A 387 -1.11 1.99 13.93
N HIS A 388 -0.60 1.16 14.83
CA HIS A 388 -0.19 1.57 16.19
C HIS A 388 1.33 1.59 16.41
N ASP A 389 2.11 0.97 15.52
CA ASP A 389 3.55 0.88 15.72
C ASP A 389 4.21 2.24 15.44
N ASP A 390 4.85 2.78 16.46
CA ASP A 390 5.49 4.10 16.43
C ASP A 390 6.66 4.22 15.44
N LEU A 391 7.17 3.12 14.86
CA LEU A 391 8.12 3.12 13.75
C LEU A 391 7.46 3.36 12.39
N ALA A 392 6.12 3.28 12.31
CA ALA A 392 5.37 3.70 11.13
C ALA A 392 5.63 5.18 10.87
N HIS A 393 5.81 5.53 9.61
CA HIS A 393 6.21 6.88 9.24
C HIS A 393 5.80 7.23 7.81
N VAL A 394 5.77 8.54 7.55
CA VAL A 394 5.58 9.11 6.23
C VAL A 394 6.78 9.99 5.91
N LYS A 395 7.51 9.62 4.86
CA LYS A 395 8.55 10.46 4.28
C LYS A 395 7.90 11.50 3.37
N ILE A 396 8.25 12.75 3.57
CA ILE A 396 7.77 13.90 2.80
C ILE A 396 8.95 14.38 1.96
N MET A 397 8.75 14.55 0.65
CA MET A 397 9.78 14.98 -0.28
C MET A 397 9.32 16.20 -1.05
N ASN A 398 10.01 17.32 -0.88
CA ASN A 398 9.78 18.53 -1.64
C ASN A 398 10.25 18.33 -3.08
N GLN A 399 9.32 18.42 -4.04
CA GLN A 399 9.64 18.18 -5.45
C GLN A 399 10.41 19.34 -6.10
N ILE A 400 10.42 20.52 -5.47
CA ILE A 400 11.10 21.72 -5.97
C ILE A 400 12.51 21.83 -5.38
N THR A 401 12.65 21.67 -4.06
CA THR A 401 13.95 21.83 -3.37
C THR A 401 14.74 20.51 -3.25
N GLY A 402 14.08 19.36 -3.39
CA GLY A 402 14.68 18.05 -3.13
C GLY A 402 14.85 17.71 -1.64
N GLU A 403 14.52 18.63 -0.73
CA GLU A 403 14.57 18.41 0.71
C GLU A 403 13.58 17.31 1.14
N ASN A 404 13.97 16.53 2.14
CA ASN A 404 13.13 15.50 2.70
C ASN A 404 12.99 15.63 4.22
N SER A 405 11.84 15.20 4.73
CA SER A 405 11.57 15.08 6.15
C SER A 405 10.79 13.78 6.41
N THR A 406 10.80 13.31 7.65
CA THR A 406 10.09 12.09 8.03
C THR A 406 9.20 12.38 9.23
N ALA A 407 7.91 12.10 9.10
CA ALA A 407 6.95 12.17 10.17
C ALA A 407 6.66 10.77 10.71
N TYR A 408 6.99 10.53 11.98
CA TYR A 408 6.69 9.26 12.65
C TYR A 408 5.30 9.30 13.30
N LEU A 409 4.66 8.14 13.36
CA LEU A 409 3.43 7.92 14.12
C LEU A 409 3.68 8.17 15.61
N GLN A 410 2.73 8.81 16.29
CA GLN A 410 2.76 8.94 17.75
C GLN A 410 2.32 7.63 18.39
N SER A 411 3.03 7.19 19.44
CA SER A 411 2.83 5.88 20.06
C SER A 411 1.44 5.65 20.66
N GLU A 412 0.76 6.72 21.10
CA GLU A 412 -0.60 6.67 21.61
C GLU A 412 -1.42 7.84 21.06
N PRO A 413 -2.64 7.60 20.53
CA PRO A 413 -3.54 8.67 20.14
C PRO A 413 -4.01 9.42 21.40
N GLN A 414 -4.08 10.75 21.30
CA GLN A 414 -4.65 11.59 22.36
C GLN A 414 -6.04 12.02 21.96
N TYR A 415 -7.01 12.00 22.89
CA TYR A 415 -8.36 12.48 22.61
C TYR A 415 -8.33 13.88 21.95
N PRO A 416 -9.04 14.12 20.84
CA PRO A 416 -10.02 13.27 20.15
C PRO A 416 -9.46 12.52 18.93
N GLU A 417 -8.15 12.37 18.81
CA GLU A 417 -7.52 11.67 17.68
C GLU A 417 -7.75 10.16 17.70
N ILE A 418 -7.61 9.57 16.52
CA ILE A 418 -7.71 8.13 16.31
C ILE A 418 -6.36 7.52 15.97
N ASP A 419 -6.26 6.22 16.21
CA ASP A 419 -5.10 5.43 15.83
C ASP A 419 -4.75 5.59 14.35
N GLY A 420 -3.45 5.55 14.04
CA GLY A 420 -2.94 5.66 12.68
C GLY A 420 -2.83 7.08 12.11
N ILE A 421 -3.30 8.13 12.82
CA ILE A 421 -3.11 9.51 12.37
C ILE A 421 -1.62 9.89 12.44
N ILE A 422 -1.10 10.42 11.33
CA ILE A 422 0.25 10.98 11.24
C ILE A 422 0.18 12.44 10.83
N TYR A 423 0.83 13.30 11.61
CA TYR A 423 1.01 14.71 11.30
C TYR A 423 2.18 14.96 10.38
N LEU A 424 1.90 15.57 9.23
CA LEU A 424 2.88 15.85 8.20
C LEU A 424 3.31 17.33 8.27
N PRO A 425 4.58 17.62 8.57
CA PRO A 425 5.13 18.97 8.41
C PRO A 425 5.41 19.23 6.93
N ILE A 426 4.51 19.94 6.26
CA ILE A 426 4.65 20.30 4.85
C ILE A 426 5.27 21.70 4.76
N PRO A 427 6.28 21.93 3.89
CA PRO A 427 6.86 23.26 3.70
C PRO A 427 5.79 24.30 3.40
N LYS A 428 5.83 25.43 4.11
CA LYS A 428 4.85 26.49 3.93
C LYS A 428 5.01 27.09 2.53
N PRO A 429 3.96 27.13 1.69
CA PRO A 429 4.05 27.76 0.37
C PRO A 429 4.41 29.25 0.50
N ARG A 430 5.16 29.78 -0.46
CA ARG A 430 5.40 31.24 -0.56
C ARG A 430 4.25 31.90 -1.31
N ALA A 431 4.00 33.18 -1.05
CA ALA A 431 2.92 33.90 -1.73
C ALA A 431 3.12 33.85 -3.26
N GLY A 432 2.10 33.41 -3.99
CA GLY A 432 2.14 33.26 -5.45
C GLY A 432 2.82 31.98 -5.96
N MET A 433 3.30 31.09 -5.08
CA MET A 433 3.87 29.80 -5.47
C MET A 433 2.98 28.64 -5.02
N ILE A 434 2.87 27.63 -5.90
CA ILE A 434 2.31 26.32 -5.56
C ILE A 434 3.49 25.41 -5.24
N GLN A 435 3.53 24.90 -4.00
CA GLN A 435 4.51 23.91 -3.57
C GLN A 435 3.98 22.51 -3.87
N GLU A 436 4.76 21.68 -4.56
CA GLU A 436 4.45 20.27 -4.75
C GLU A 436 5.31 19.42 -3.81
N VAL A 437 4.68 18.51 -3.08
CA VAL A 437 5.38 17.48 -2.28
C VAL A 437 4.83 16.10 -2.58
N SER A 438 5.69 15.09 -2.49
CA SER A 438 5.31 13.69 -2.59
C SER A 438 5.49 13.00 -1.24
N LEU A 439 4.61 12.07 -0.92
CA LEU A 439 4.67 11.29 0.30
C LEU A 439 5.02 9.82 0.02
N GLU A 440 5.73 9.18 0.94
CA GLU A 440 5.93 7.73 0.96
C GLU A 440 5.68 7.22 2.39
N ALA A 441 4.65 6.40 2.57
CA ALA A 441 4.31 5.85 3.87
C ALA A 441 4.86 4.43 4.05
N ARG A 442 5.36 4.14 5.25
CA ARG A 442 5.77 2.81 5.69
C ARG A 442 5.20 2.50 7.05
N ASP A 443 4.85 1.24 7.29
CA ASP A 443 4.44 0.80 8.62
C ASP A 443 5.64 0.51 9.54
N GLY A 444 5.37 0.06 10.77
CA GLY A 444 6.42 -0.23 11.75
C GLY A 444 7.37 -1.38 11.36
N PHE A 445 7.01 -2.17 10.36
CA PHE A 445 7.85 -3.22 9.79
C PHE A 445 8.60 -2.76 8.53
N GLY A 446 8.51 -1.47 8.18
CA GLY A 446 9.14 -0.90 6.99
C GLY A 446 8.44 -1.24 5.68
N ARG A 447 7.24 -1.83 5.72
CA ARG A 447 6.47 -2.20 4.53
C ARG A 447 5.86 -0.94 3.91
N TYR A 448 5.93 -0.83 2.58
CA TYR A 448 5.28 0.26 1.85
C TYR A 448 3.75 0.20 2.02
N CYS A 449 3.14 1.35 2.30
CA CYS A 449 1.69 1.49 2.39
C CYS A 449 1.16 2.16 1.11
N GLN A 450 0.17 1.54 0.47
CA GLN A 450 -0.40 2.05 -0.77
C GLN A 450 -1.26 3.29 -0.49
N ALA A 451 -1.01 4.37 -1.23
CA ALA A 451 -1.80 5.59 -1.14
C ALA A 451 -3.15 5.45 -1.84
N HIS A 452 -4.20 5.93 -1.18
CA HIS A 452 -5.53 6.11 -1.72
C HIS A 452 -5.96 7.55 -1.52
N CYS A 453 -6.38 8.20 -2.60
CA CYS A 453 -6.84 9.58 -2.59
C CYS A 453 -8.36 9.61 -2.71
N TYR A 454 -9.02 10.49 -1.97
CA TYR A 454 -10.45 10.71 -2.08
C TYR A 454 -10.77 11.37 -3.42
N ASN A 455 -11.66 10.77 -4.21
CA ASN A 455 -12.18 11.36 -5.43
C ASN A 455 -13.53 12.01 -5.11
N GLU A 456 -13.58 13.34 -5.06
CA GLU A 456 -14.81 14.09 -4.74
C GLU A 456 -15.95 13.85 -5.73
N THR A 457 -15.64 13.57 -7.00
CA THR A 457 -16.67 13.34 -8.03
C THR A 457 -17.33 11.97 -7.89
N GLU A 458 -16.58 10.97 -7.45
CA GLU A 458 -17.07 9.59 -7.29
C GLU A 458 -17.33 9.23 -5.82
N GLU A 459 -17.13 10.19 -4.91
CA GLU A 459 -17.28 10.07 -3.46
C GLU A 459 -16.57 8.85 -2.85
N ARG A 460 -15.39 8.49 -3.38
CA ARG A 460 -14.70 7.24 -2.99
C ARG A 460 -13.17 7.33 -3.06
N TYR A 461 -12.50 6.50 -2.25
CA TYR A 461 -11.04 6.42 -2.20
C TYR A 461 -10.45 5.53 -3.31
N GLN A 462 -9.54 6.10 -4.08
CA GLN A 462 -8.92 5.43 -5.23
C GLN A 462 -7.41 5.37 -5.12
N VAL A 463 -6.82 4.27 -5.59
CA VAL A 463 -5.36 4.13 -5.65
C VAL A 463 -4.78 5.28 -6.47
N CYS A 464 -3.91 6.08 -5.85
CA CYS A 464 -3.37 7.29 -6.45
C CYS A 464 -1.85 7.40 -6.29
N GLN A 465 -1.26 8.38 -6.96
CA GLN A 465 0.07 8.84 -6.59
C GLN A 465 -0.06 9.81 -5.40
N PRO A 466 0.68 9.59 -4.30
CA PRO A 466 0.61 10.44 -3.11
C PRO A 466 1.38 11.75 -3.32
N LYS A 467 0.87 12.60 -4.22
CA LYS A 467 1.38 13.94 -4.50
C LYS A 467 0.34 14.96 -4.04
N MET A 468 0.80 16.02 -3.39
CA MET A 468 -0.04 17.11 -2.95
C MET A 468 0.52 18.45 -3.43
N LYS A 469 -0.40 19.36 -3.76
CA LYS A 469 -0.10 20.74 -4.14
C LYS A 469 -0.63 21.67 -3.06
N VAL A 470 0.21 22.56 -2.54
CA VAL A 470 -0.12 23.47 -1.45
C VAL A 470 0.13 24.91 -1.91
N GLY A 471 -0.85 25.81 -1.77
CA GLY A 471 -0.74 27.21 -2.21
C GLY A 471 -1.56 28.17 -1.33
N ILE A 472 -1.17 29.46 -1.31
CA ILE A 472 -1.75 30.49 -0.40
C ILE A 472 -2.98 31.22 -0.98
N ARG A 473 -3.15 31.24 -2.32
CA ARG A 473 -4.12 32.14 -2.99
C ARG A 473 -5.20 31.45 -3.83
N ALA A 474 -5.34 30.13 -3.77
CA ALA A 474 -6.44 29.45 -4.45
C ALA A 474 -7.61 29.25 -3.47
N GLU A 475 -8.66 30.01 -3.75
CA GLU A 475 -9.95 30.08 -3.07
C GLU A 475 -10.62 28.71 -2.92
N SER A 476 -11.15 28.43 -1.72
CA SER A 476 -12.29 27.53 -1.43
C SER A 476 -12.26 26.03 -1.78
N SER A 477 -11.26 25.45 -2.45
CA SER A 477 -11.30 24.01 -2.82
C SER A 477 -9.98 23.25 -2.70
N SER A 478 -9.09 23.63 -1.77
CA SER A 478 -8.02 22.70 -1.39
C SER A 478 -8.65 21.50 -0.66
N PRO A 479 -8.56 20.26 -1.17
CA PRO A 479 -9.06 19.08 -0.45
C PRO A 479 -8.22 18.76 0.79
N LEU A 480 -7.17 19.53 1.03
CA LEU A 480 -6.22 19.36 2.11
C LEU A 480 -6.49 20.38 3.21
N SER A 481 -6.89 19.88 4.37
CA SER A 481 -6.93 20.65 5.61
C SER A 481 -5.52 20.79 6.20
N TYR A 482 -5.17 22.01 6.58
CA TYR A 482 -3.88 22.30 7.22
C TYR A 482 -3.98 23.46 8.23
N THR A 483 -3.00 23.54 9.13
CA THR A 483 -2.89 24.62 10.12
C THR A 483 -1.43 25.05 10.33
N HIS A 484 -1.23 26.31 10.69
CA HIS A 484 0.09 26.82 11.10
C HIS A 484 0.39 26.57 12.58
N SER A 485 -0.61 26.17 13.37
CA SER A 485 -0.48 25.99 14.81
C SER A 485 -0.14 24.55 15.18
N MET A 486 0.90 24.39 15.99
CA MET A 486 1.31 23.09 16.53
C MET A 486 0.25 22.48 17.46
N THR A 487 -0.45 23.31 18.23
CA THR A 487 -1.51 22.84 19.14
C THR A 487 -2.77 22.48 18.38
N SER A 488 -3.10 23.21 17.31
CA SER A 488 -4.33 23.01 16.57
C SER A 488 -4.27 21.84 15.58
N ARG A 489 -3.08 21.29 15.28
CA ARG A 489 -2.94 20.17 14.33
C ARG A 489 -3.80 18.95 14.75
N ARG A 490 -3.96 18.73 16.05
CA ARG A 490 -4.77 17.63 16.63
C ARG A 490 -6.23 17.63 16.21
N PHE A 491 -6.74 18.79 15.79
CA PHE A 491 -8.15 19.01 15.51
C PHE A 491 -8.43 19.25 14.03
N LEU A 492 -7.46 18.96 13.14
CA LEU A 492 -7.73 18.96 11.70
C LEU A 492 -8.88 18.00 11.40
N ASP A 493 -9.93 18.46 10.73
CA ASP A 493 -11.08 17.65 10.30
C ASP A 493 -11.87 16.96 11.44
N VAL A 494 -11.84 17.52 12.65
CA VAL A 494 -12.61 17.01 13.80
C VAL A 494 -13.70 18.00 14.17
N ASP A 495 -14.95 17.57 14.06
CA ASP A 495 -16.06 18.39 14.53
C ASP A 495 -16.18 18.34 16.06
N LEU A 496 -15.59 19.32 16.76
CA LEU A 496 -15.75 19.47 18.22
C LEU A 496 -16.95 20.35 18.60
N SER A 497 -17.86 20.66 17.67
CA SER A 497 -19.11 21.40 17.97
C SER A 497 -20.28 20.50 18.33
N VAL A 498 -20.03 19.20 18.41
CA VAL A 498 -20.98 18.16 18.80
C VAL A 498 -20.51 17.47 20.06
N HIS A 499 -21.42 16.71 20.67
CA HIS A 499 -21.15 15.97 21.89
C HIS A 499 -19.91 15.06 21.69
N PRO A 500 -19.00 14.91 22.68
CA PRO A 500 -17.81 14.06 22.57
C PRO A 500 -18.02 12.68 21.94
N ARG A 501 -19.09 11.96 22.33
CA ARG A 501 -19.49 10.67 21.72
C ARG A 501 -20.01 10.74 20.28
N GLN A 502 -20.39 11.92 19.81
CA GLN A 502 -20.87 12.20 18.45
C GLN A 502 -19.80 12.88 17.59
N VAL A 503 -18.60 13.12 18.11
CA VAL A 503 -17.48 13.70 17.36
C VAL A 503 -17.25 12.88 16.10
N VAL A 504 -17.34 13.54 14.95
CA VAL A 504 -17.11 12.95 13.64
C VAL A 504 -15.71 13.33 13.18
N ILE A 505 -14.95 12.31 12.78
CA ILE A 505 -13.62 12.47 12.18
C ILE A 505 -13.78 12.27 10.68
N SER A 506 -13.49 13.30 9.90
CA SER A 506 -13.43 13.11 8.44
C SER A 506 -12.11 12.44 8.07
N ALA A 507 -12.21 11.45 7.18
CA ALA A 507 -11.04 10.79 6.62
C ALA A 507 -10.21 11.80 5.82
N PRO A 508 -8.88 11.85 5.99
CA PRO A 508 -8.02 12.77 5.24
C PRO A 508 -8.07 12.47 3.74
N PHE A 509 -7.86 13.48 2.90
CA PHE A 509 -7.82 13.32 1.43
C PHE A 509 -6.92 12.19 0.96
N ILE A 510 -5.78 11.95 1.63
CA ILE A 510 -4.91 10.80 1.39
C ILE A 510 -4.96 9.86 2.60
N VAL A 511 -5.24 8.60 2.34
CA VAL A 511 -5.16 7.50 3.31
C VAL A 511 -4.15 6.47 2.78
N PHE A 512 -3.32 5.93 3.67
CA PHE A 512 -2.33 4.92 3.33
C PHE A 512 -2.76 3.55 3.89
N ALA A 513 -2.97 2.60 2.99
CA ALA A 513 -3.29 1.22 3.32
C ALA A 513 -1.99 0.39 3.44
N CYS A 514 -1.62 0.04 4.66
CA CYS A 514 -0.48 -0.80 4.99
C CYS A 514 -0.89 -2.29 4.97
N SER A 515 -1.25 -2.79 3.80
CA SER A 515 -1.80 -4.14 3.62
C SER A 515 -1.01 -4.97 2.61
N ARG A 516 -0.92 -6.28 2.88
CA ARG A 516 -0.40 -7.32 1.98
C ARG A 516 -1.49 -7.91 1.07
N LYS A 517 -2.74 -7.47 1.25
CA LYS A 517 -3.87 -7.77 0.37
C LYS A 517 -4.43 -6.49 -0.20
N LEU A 518 -5.02 -6.57 -1.39
CA LEU A 518 -5.72 -5.45 -1.98
C LEU A 518 -6.87 -5.01 -1.06
N MET A 519 -6.90 -3.74 -0.71
CA MET A 519 -8.03 -3.12 -0.01
C MET A 519 -8.93 -2.43 -1.03
N THR A 520 -10.23 -2.70 -0.98
CA THR A 520 -11.18 -2.02 -1.86
C THR A 520 -11.43 -0.60 -1.36
N SER A 521 -11.87 0.29 -2.25
CA SER A 521 -12.28 1.64 -1.87
C SER A 521 -13.33 1.62 -0.74
N THR A 522 -14.31 0.73 -0.82
CA THR A 522 -15.40 0.65 0.16
C THR A 522 -14.90 0.22 1.53
N MET A 523 -13.94 -0.72 1.57
CA MET A 523 -13.26 -1.11 2.79
C MET A 523 -12.53 0.08 3.41
N ILE A 524 -11.76 0.83 2.61
CA ILE A 524 -10.99 1.98 3.11
C ILE A 524 -11.91 3.09 3.63
N THR A 525 -12.95 3.46 2.88
CA THR A 525 -13.93 4.48 3.30
C THR A 525 -14.59 4.07 4.61
N SER A 526 -15.18 2.87 4.66
CA SER A 526 -15.87 2.37 5.84
C SER A 526 -14.95 2.29 7.06
N LEU A 527 -13.72 1.81 6.88
CA LEU A 527 -12.79 1.60 8.00
C LEU A 527 -12.24 2.94 8.54
N ALA A 528 -11.91 3.88 7.66
CA ALA A 528 -11.46 5.20 8.06
C ALA A 528 -12.58 5.99 8.78
N GLU A 529 -13.81 5.91 8.29
CA GLU A 529 -14.96 6.65 8.84
C GLU A 529 -15.54 6.02 10.12
N ASN A 530 -15.45 4.70 10.28
CA ASN A 530 -15.96 4.02 11.47
C ASN A 530 -15.03 4.11 12.68
N THR A 531 -13.81 4.65 12.51
CA THR A 531 -12.87 4.80 13.62
C THR A 531 -13.33 5.94 14.53
N ARG A 532 -13.64 5.63 15.80
CA ARG A 532 -14.10 6.60 16.78
C ARG A 532 -12.94 7.08 17.66
N PRO A 533 -12.97 8.34 18.14
CA PRO A 533 -12.05 8.79 19.17
C PRO A 533 -12.06 7.84 20.38
N PRO A 534 -10.92 7.61 21.05
CA PRO A 534 -10.90 6.95 22.34
C PRO A 534 -11.69 7.79 23.36
N SER A 535 -12.18 7.19 24.45
CA SER A 535 -12.76 7.98 25.55
C SER A 535 -11.69 8.82 26.25
N SER A 536 -12.05 10.02 26.70
CA SER A 536 -11.12 10.82 27.48
C SER A 536 -10.88 10.22 28.86
N ARG A 537 -9.62 10.24 29.33
CA ARG A 537 -9.22 9.77 30.67
C ARG A 537 -9.02 10.91 31.68
N GLU A 538 -9.16 12.16 31.24
CA GLU A 538 -8.94 13.32 32.11
C GLU A 538 -10.06 13.46 33.15
N PRO A 539 -9.75 13.90 34.39
CA PRO A 539 -10.73 14.00 35.47
C PRO A 539 -11.78 15.10 35.29
N TYR A 540 -11.49 16.11 34.48
CA TYR A 540 -12.34 17.28 34.27
C TYR A 540 -12.52 17.57 32.78
N VAL A 541 -13.69 18.12 32.45
CA VAL A 541 -14.01 18.70 31.15
C VAL A 541 -14.18 20.20 31.28
N TRP A 542 -13.94 20.92 30.19
CA TRP A 542 -14.26 22.33 30.04
C TRP A 542 -15.46 22.47 29.12
N PHE A 543 -16.45 23.23 29.57
CA PHE A 543 -17.64 23.57 28.77
C PHE A 543 -17.82 25.09 28.73
N ARG A 544 -18.72 25.54 27.85
CA ARG A 544 -18.89 26.95 27.49
C ARG A 544 -20.00 27.60 28.29
N VAL A 545 -19.80 28.86 28.67
CA VAL A 545 -20.81 29.73 29.25
C VAL A 545 -20.67 31.12 28.64
N ALA A 546 -21.77 31.81 28.35
CA ALA A 546 -21.75 33.22 27.97
C ALA A 546 -21.99 34.11 29.19
N VAL A 547 -21.19 35.18 29.35
CA VAL A 547 -21.33 36.16 30.43
C VAL A 547 -21.31 37.56 29.83
N HIS A 548 -22.47 38.15 29.65
CA HIS A 548 -22.64 39.54 29.22
C HIS A 548 -22.56 40.43 30.46
N LYS A 549 -21.53 41.28 30.54
CA LYS A 549 -21.37 42.26 31.63
C LYS A 549 -21.36 43.69 31.08
N LYS A 550 -22.11 44.60 31.71
CA LYS A 550 -22.14 46.02 31.31
C LYS A 550 -20.87 46.85 31.62
N CYS A 551 -19.91 46.35 32.40
CA CYS A 551 -18.75 47.14 32.86
C CYS A 551 -17.43 46.36 32.77
N TYR A 552 -16.39 46.97 32.16
CA TYR A 552 -15.12 46.33 31.79
C TYR A 552 -14.01 46.42 32.86
N THR A 553 -14.28 47.01 34.03
CA THR A 553 -13.22 47.44 34.97
C THR A 553 -12.93 46.51 36.15
N SER A 554 -13.74 45.47 36.41
CA SER A 554 -13.56 44.52 37.51
C SER A 554 -13.51 43.06 37.03
N CYS A 555 -12.49 42.31 37.48
CA CYS A 555 -12.34 40.89 37.21
C CYS A 555 -13.40 40.09 38.00
N PHE A 556 -14.30 39.40 37.29
CA PHE A 556 -15.24 38.47 37.92
C PHE A 556 -14.60 37.08 38.10
N GLN A 557 -15.10 36.33 39.08
CA GLN A 557 -14.76 34.93 39.32
C GLN A 557 -15.99 34.05 39.04
N ILE A 558 -15.76 32.79 38.69
CA ILE A 558 -16.84 31.81 38.52
C ILE A 558 -16.71 30.76 39.62
N GLU A 559 -17.78 30.57 40.38
CA GLU A 559 -17.91 29.44 41.30
C GLU A 559 -18.69 28.33 40.61
N VAL A 560 -18.14 27.12 40.73
CA VAL A 560 -18.78 25.89 40.27
C VAL A 560 -19.06 25.01 41.47
N ALA A 561 -20.31 24.62 41.61
CA ALA A 561 -20.77 23.73 42.67
C ALA A 561 -21.36 22.45 42.06
N PRO A 562 -20.63 21.31 42.08
CA PRO A 562 -21.21 20.02 41.67
C PRO A 562 -22.21 19.52 42.71
N THR A 563 -23.14 18.67 42.29
CA THR A 563 -24.14 18.04 43.19
C THR A 563 -23.48 17.17 44.27
N SER A 564 -22.34 16.54 43.94
CA SER A 564 -21.49 15.82 44.89
C SER A 564 -20.03 16.24 44.71
N GLY A 565 -19.38 16.64 45.81
CA GLY A 565 -17.97 17.05 45.82
C GLY A 565 -17.71 18.45 46.38
N LYS A 566 -16.44 18.88 46.29
CA LYS A 566 -15.98 20.18 46.80
C LYS A 566 -16.33 21.26 45.78
N LYS A 567 -16.85 22.41 46.23
CA LYS A 567 -17.00 23.60 45.39
C LYS A 567 -15.62 24.18 45.07
N TRP A 568 -15.44 24.75 43.89
CA TRP A 568 -14.23 25.51 43.55
C TRP A 568 -14.60 26.82 42.85
N SER A 569 -13.76 27.82 43.07
CA SER A 569 -13.73 29.04 42.26
C SER A 569 -12.62 28.90 41.22
N SER A 570 -12.93 29.26 39.98
CA SER A 570 -11.95 29.32 38.90
C SER A 570 -11.78 30.76 38.44
N LEU A 571 -10.53 31.15 38.18
CA LEU A 571 -10.23 32.37 37.44
C LEU A 571 -10.76 32.20 36.02
N VAL A 572 -11.49 33.21 35.55
CA VAL A 572 -12.16 33.19 34.25
C VAL A 572 -11.13 33.06 33.14
N ARG A 573 -11.18 31.95 32.41
CA ARG A 573 -10.51 31.86 31.12
C ARG A 573 -11.45 32.36 30.05
N LYS A 574 -11.22 33.61 29.63
CA LYS A 574 -11.91 34.21 28.50
C LYS A 574 -11.58 33.43 27.24
N ALA A 575 -12.59 33.08 26.45
CA ALA A 575 -12.36 32.51 25.13
C ALA A 575 -11.67 33.56 24.25
N ALA A 576 -10.65 33.16 23.50
CA ALA A 576 -10.07 33.99 22.45
C ALA A 576 -10.99 33.97 21.21
N SER A 577 -12.20 34.51 21.36
CA SER A 577 -13.17 34.63 20.26
C SER A 577 -13.17 36.07 19.74
N PRO A 578 -12.80 36.30 18.46
CA PRO A 578 -12.94 37.62 17.84
C PRO A 578 -14.40 38.03 17.60
N PHE A 579 -15.36 37.11 17.74
CA PHE A 579 -16.78 37.34 17.41
C PHE A 579 -17.70 37.42 18.63
N ASP A 580 -17.32 36.79 19.76
CA ASP A 580 -18.06 36.92 21.01
C ASP A 580 -17.11 37.09 22.20
N PRO A 581 -16.89 38.33 22.67
CA PRO A 581 -16.02 38.60 23.80
C PRO A 581 -16.61 38.09 25.13
N ASN A 582 -17.83 37.57 25.16
CA ASN A 582 -18.52 37.19 26.40
C ASN A 582 -18.39 35.70 26.73
N LEU A 583 -17.81 34.90 25.84
CA LEU A 583 -17.66 33.46 26.06
C LEU A 583 -16.53 33.17 27.08
N VAL A 584 -16.84 32.34 28.07
CA VAL A 584 -15.92 31.90 29.12
C VAL A 584 -15.96 30.39 29.28
N PHE A 585 -14.83 29.80 29.69
CA PHE A 585 -14.72 28.37 29.92
C PHE A 585 -14.80 28.02 31.39
N VAL A 586 -15.63 27.03 31.70
CA VAL A 586 -15.90 26.55 33.05
C VAL A 586 -15.56 25.06 33.13
N GLN A 587 -14.88 24.65 34.19
CA GLN A 587 -14.59 23.23 34.42
C GLN A 587 -15.80 22.52 35.06
N ALA A 588 -15.98 21.25 34.73
CA ALA A 588 -16.87 20.32 35.40
C ALA A 588 -16.20 18.94 35.50
N PRO A 589 -16.58 18.08 36.47
CA PRO A 589 -16.15 16.69 36.50
C PRO A 589 -16.47 16.00 35.17
N ASN A 590 -15.56 15.17 34.67
CA ASN A 590 -15.73 14.55 33.36
C ASN A 590 -16.87 13.50 33.39
N PRO A 591 -17.99 13.73 32.65
CA PRO A 591 -19.13 12.82 32.64
C PRO A 591 -18.79 11.44 32.06
N GLU A 592 -17.75 11.32 31.23
CA GLU A 592 -17.36 10.06 30.58
C GLU A 592 -16.74 9.04 31.54
N ILE A 593 -16.18 9.48 32.67
CA ILE A 593 -15.54 8.60 33.66
C ILE A 593 -16.27 8.58 35.01
N SER A 594 -17.23 9.48 35.25
CA SER A 594 -18.02 9.51 36.48
C SER A 594 -19.04 8.37 36.55
N SER A 595 -19.26 7.85 37.76
CA SER A 595 -20.24 6.79 38.04
C SER A 595 -21.66 7.21 37.59
N GLY A 596 -22.27 6.41 36.71
CA GLY A 596 -23.59 6.71 36.14
C GLY A 596 -23.56 7.60 34.89
N GLY A 597 -22.39 8.11 34.50
CA GLY A 597 -22.20 8.82 33.24
C GLY A 597 -22.74 10.24 33.20
N GLY A 598 -23.23 10.79 34.31
CA GLY A 598 -23.86 12.12 34.39
C GLY A 598 -23.30 12.97 35.52
N VAL A 599 -23.19 14.27 35.28
CA VAL A 599 -22.68 15.26 36.21
C VAL A 599 -23.52 16.53 36.11
N GLN A 600 -24.07 16.97 37.23
CA GLN A 600 -24.78 18.24 37.35
C GLN A 600 -23.89 19.26 38.08
N VAL A 601 -23.78 20.45 37.52
CA VAL A 601 -23.06 21.58 38.15
C VAL A 601 -23.92 22.84 38.16
N THR A 602 -23.81 23.60 39.25
CA THR A 602 -24.39 24.95 39.34
C THR A 602 -23.29 25.98 39.13
N VAL A 603 -23.53 26.93 38.22
CA VAL A 603 -22.58 28.02 37.90
C VAL A 603 -23.08 29.32 38.51
N SER A 604 -22.19 30.05 39.19
CA SER A 604 -22.49 31.37 39.78
C SER A 604 -21.39 32.37 39.49
N ILE A 605 -21.76 33.64 39.26
CA ILE A 605 -20.83 34.74 38.99
C ILE A 605 -20.52 35.48 40.30
N LEU A 606 -19.24 35.76 40.54
CA LEU A 606 -18.76 36.47 41.72
C LEU A 606 -17.98 37.71 41.33
N GLU A 607 -18.08 38.74 42.15
CA GLU A 607 -17.30 39.98 42.10
C GLU A 607 -16.72 40.22 43.49
N ASP A 608 -15.39 40.37 43.57
CA ASP A 608 -14.65 40.51 44.84
C ASP A 608 -14.98 39.44 45.89
N GLY A 609 -15.23 38.20 45.43
CA GLY A 609 -15.59 37.07 46.28
C GLY A 609 -17.06 37.02 46.71
N THR A 610 -17.89 37.97 46.26
CA THR A 610 -19.34 38.03 46.56
C THR A 610 -20.17 37.64 45.34
N ARG A 611 -21.22 36.83 45.53
CA ARG A 611 -22.12 36.42 44.42
C ARG A 611 -22.96 37.59 43.96
N ILE A 612 -22.94 37.88 42.66
CA ILE A 612 -23.73 38.95 42.05
C ILE A 612 -25.03 38.41 41.44
N LYS A 613 -26.06 39.27 41.37
CA LYS A 613 -27.37 38.91 40.80
C LYS A 613 -27.33 39.11 39.28
N CYS A 614 -27.35 38.02 38.54
CA CYS A 614 -27.44 38.02 37.08
C CYS A 614 -28.77 37.41 36.62
N THR A 615 -29.29 37.87 35.49
CA THR A 615 -30.36 37.17 34.78
C THR A 615 -29.76 36.00 34.01
N THR A 616 -30.21 34.79 34.27
CA THR A 616 -29.69 33.58 33.62
C THR A 616 -30.69 33.05 32.60
N LYS A 617 -30.20 32.86 31.37
CA LYS A 617 -30.96 32.31 30.26
C LYS A 617 -30.36 30.97 29.83
N CYS A 618 -31.22 30.00 29.58
CA CYS A 618 -30.87 28.69 29.04
C CYS A 618 -31.37 28.57 27.60
N THR A 619 -30.48 28.19 26.69
CA THR A 619 -30.76 27.99 25.26
C THR A 619 -30.96 26.52 24.97
N GLN A 620 -32.15 26.11 24.52
CA GLN A 620 -32.41 24.73 24.14
C GLN A 620 -31.86 24.40 22.74
N LYS A 621 -31.85 23.11 22.38
CA LYS A 621 -31.34 22.61 21.09
C LYS A 621 -32.08 23.16 19.88
N ASP A 622 -33.35 23.53 20.02
CA ASP A 622 -34.17 24.17 18.99
C ASP A 622 -33.90 25.69 18.85
N GLY A 623 -32.99 26.24 19.67
CA GLY A 623 -32.67 27.66 19.72
C GLY A 623 -33.60 28.49 20.60
N SER A 624 -34.62 27.89 21.22
CA SER A 624 -35.50 28.60 22.16
C SER A 624 -34.75 28.98 23.44
N VAL A 625 -35.06 30.14 24.00
CA VAL A 625 -34.38 30.70 25.17
C VAL A 625 -35.38 30.94 26.29
N HIS A 626 -35.08 30.47 27.50
CA HIS A 626 -35.94 30.61 28.68
C HIS A 626 -35.13 30.97 29.95
N ASP A 627 -35.79 31.49 30.98
CA ASP A 627 -35.17 31.74 32.27
C ASP A 627 -34.86 30.44 33.01
N CYS A 628 -33.70 30.36 33.65
CA CYS A 628 -33.26 29.19 34.41
C CYS A 628 -32.40 29.56 35.63
N ASN A 629 -32.07 28.60 36.47
CA ASN A 629 -31.35 28.77 37.74
C ASN A 629 -29.82 28.67 37.64
N GLY A 630 -29.26 28.59 36.42
CA GLY A 630 -27.81 28.47 36.20
C GLY A 630 -27.22 27.08 36.46
N THR A 631 -28.05 26.05 36.49
CA THR A 631 -27.59 24.65 36.48
C THR A 631 -27.39 24.16 35.05
N VAL A 632 -26.40 23.30 34.86
CA VAL A 632 -26.21 22.54 33.62
C VAL A 632 -25.95 21.08 33.94
N ASP A 633 -26.65 20.21 33.23
CA ASP A 633 -26.47 18.76 33.27
C ASP A 633 -25.59 18.33 32.09
N LEU A 634 -24.39 17.83 32.41
CA LEU A 634 -23.49 17.20 31.45
C LEU A 634 -23.62 15.69 31.58
N HIS A 635 -23.79 14.99 30.47
CA HIS A 635 -23.92 13.54 30.48
C HIS A 635 -23.06 12.91 29.38
N SER A 636 -22.58 11.69 29.57
CA SER A 636 -21.83 10.93 28.57
C SER A 636 -22.72 10.46 27.41
N ASP A 637 -24.03 10.42 27.63
CA ASP A 637 -25.05 10.20 26.60
C ASP A 637 -25.50 11.56 26.05
N PRO A 638 -25.30 11.84 24.74
CA PRO A 638 -25.72 13.08 24.10
C PRO A 638 -27.21 13.42 24.26
N ALA A 639 -28.08 12.41 24.43
CA ALA A 639 -29.52 12.63 24.59
C ALA A 639 -29.88 13.20 25.97
N LEU A 640 -29.01 13.00 26.97
CA LEU A 640 -29.21 13.41 28.35
C LEU A 640 -28.37 14.65 28.74
N SER A 641 -27.46 15.08 27.87
CA SER A 641 -26.62 16.28 28.09
C SER A 641 -27.33 17.55 27.60
N GLN A 642 -27.33 18.60 28.42
CA GLN A 642 -27.89 19.91 28.09
C GLN A 642 -26.93 20.79 27.28
N GLU A 643 -25.63 20.70 27.57
CA GLU A 643 -24.58 21.27 26.72
C GLU A 643 -23.97 20.16 25.88
N ASP A 644 -23.94 20.38 24.57
CA ASP A 644 -23.41 19.43 23.60
C ASP A 644 -21.93 19.69 23.28
N VAL A 645 -21.30 20.71 23.85
CA VAL A 645 -19.92 21.09 23.52
C VAL A 645 -19.07 21.23 24.77
N PHE A 646 -18.22 20.23 24.99
CA PHE A 646 -17.19 20.24 26.02
C PHE A 646 -15.96 19.44 25.58
N THR A 647 -14.81 19.72 26.19
CA THR A 647 -13.55 19.03 25.90
C THR A 647 -12.71 18.84 27.15
N THR A 648 -11.88 17.80 27.17
CA THR A 648 -10.84 17.64 28.19
C THR A 648 -9.53 18.30 27.79
N ASP A 649 -9.31 18.57 26.50
CA ASP A 649 -8.07 19.17 26.01
C ASP A 649 -8.09 20.70 26.17
N GLN A 650 -7.23 21.22 27.05
CA GLN A 650 -7.09 22.66 27.28
C GLN A 650 -6.66 23.43 26.02
N GLY A 651 -5.94 22.79 25.10
CA GLY A 651 -5.57 23.32 23.80
C GLY A 651 -6.79 23.56 22.90
N ALA A 652 -7.89 22.82 23.07
CA ALA A 652 -9.10 23.01 22.27
C ALA A 652 -9.98 24.19 22.73
N LEU A 653 -9.71 24.79 23.90
CA LEU A 653 -10.58 25.85 24.46
C LEU A 653 -10.77 27.03 23.51
N HIS A 654 -9.70 27.53 22.88
CA HIS A 654 -9.82 28.64 21.93
C HIS A 654 -10.64 28.29 20.66
N LEU A 655 -10.95 27.01 20.46
CA LEU A 655 -11.67 26.48 19.31
C LEU A 655 -13.13 26.11 19.64
N LEU A 656 -13.42 25.76 20.89
CA LEU A 656 -14.76 25.42 21.36
C LEU A 656 -15.71 26.62 21.21
N GLY A 657 -16.70 26.46 20.33
CA GLY A 657 -17.52 27.58 19.87
C GLY A 657 -17.67 27.61 18.37
N TRP A 658 -16.85 26.87 17.64
CA TRP A 658 -16.88 26.77 16.19
C TRP A 658 -17.31 25.37 15.72
N ASN A 659 -18.03 25.24 14.60
CA ASN A 659 -18.14 23.98 13.85
C ASN A 659 -16.79 23.72 13.16
N MET A 660 -15.92 22.99 13.84
CA MET A 660 -14.49 22.85 13.52
C MET A 660 -14.19 21.80 12.44
N ARG A 661 -14.97 21.76 11.37
CA ARG A 661 -14.64 20.89 10.23
C ARG A 661 -13.65 21.59 9.31
N GLY A 662 -12.54 20.91 9.02
CA GLY A 662 -11.58 21.31 7.99
C GLY A 662 -10.93 22.69 8.18
N HIS A 663 -10.78 23.41 7.08
CA HIS A 663 -10.09 24.70 7.00
C HIS A 663 -10.74 25.74 7.94
N PRO A 664 -9.98 26.61 8.64
CA PRO A 664 -10.53 27.62 9.55
C PRO A 664 -11.58 28.56 8.94
N ALA A 665 -11.61 28.73 7.61
CA ALA A 665 -12.64 29.51 6.92
C ALA A 665 -14.03 28.83 6.90
N GLN A 666 -14.12 27.52 7.16
CA GLN A 666 -15.39 26.78 7.25
C GLN A 666 -15.97 26.79 8.66
N TRP A 667 -15.18 27.25 9.64
CA TRP A 667 -15.59 27.29 11.04
C TRP A 667 -16.72 28.29 11.23
N ARG A 668 -17.82 27.87 11.88
CA ARG A 668 -18.98 28.74 12.20
C ARG A 668 -19.32 28.73 13.69
N HIS A 669 -19.73 29.86 14.25
CA HIS A 669 -20.01 29.96 15.69
C HIS A 669 -21.28 29.18 16.13
N LYS A 670 -21.25 28.55 17.30
CA LYS A 670 -22.38 27.85 17.95
C LYS A 670 -22.66 28.47 19.32
N VAL A 671 -23.93 28.68 19.67
CA VAL A 671 -24.36 29.30 20.94
C VAL A 671 -24.16 28.32 22.13
N PRO A 672 -23.75 28.79 23.33
CA PRO A 672 -23.70 27.96 24.54
C PRO A 672 -25.07 27.78 25.21
N TYR A 673 -25.23 26.71 26.01
CA TYR A 673 -26.46 26.44 26.77
C TYR A 673 -26.75 27.54 27.80
N LEU A 674 -25.77 27.91 28.63
CA LEU A 674 -25.93 28.94 29.67
C LEU A 674 -25.46 30.32 29.20
N SER A 675 -26.31 31.33 29.39
CA SER A 675 -25.96 32.75 29.26
C SER A 675 -26.36 33.54 30.51
N PHE A 676 -25.43 34.33 31.04
CA PHE A 676 -25.61 35.21 32.18
C PHE A 676 -25.56 36.66 31.72
N THR A 677 -26.55 37.46 32.11
CA THR A 677 -26.55 38.91 31.93
C THR A 677 -26.45 39.58 33.29
N CYS A 678 -25.28 40.16 33.53
CA CYS A 678 -24.92 40.94 34.70
C CYS A 678 -24.58 42.40 34.24
#